data_AF-A0A8B9FAZ1-F1
#
_entry.id   AF-A0A8B9FAZ1-F1
#
_cell.length_a   1.000
_cell.length_b   1.000
_cell.length_c   1.000
_cell.angle_alpha   90.00
_cell.angle_beta   90.00
_cell.angle_gamma   90.00
#
_symmetry.space_group_name_H-M   'P 1'
#
loop_
_entity.id
_entity.type
_entity.pdbx_description
1 polymer ?
#
loop_
_entity_poly.entity_id
_entity_poly.type
_entity_poly.pdbx_seq_one_letter_code
_entity_poly.pdbx_strand_id
1 'polypeptide(L)'
;MHTGEPLPAAELALALRLVSVGLMLDDKEPDAYQTQRLFLPDQEGILRPRDKLHFNDMPWMPMDRDVLLCHEQLSRAIAQRCSVPTTRHRALEKSQLLIAGMSPWAQPFGAREDLPTRLKNILGEYPASARDIVTELVQNADDAGARLVHFVWDRRQHPADATFSEKWTTLQGPALCIYNDSPFQQQDIEGIQLLGVGGKQGRHNVTGKYGLGFNTVYHLTDCPAFLTGDSALCVFDPHLYYMPTATTESPGGMFAVTPEFKRSFPDIYGTFLPSIFNLNKGVLFRLPLRTAAGAMVSRVSGTVVRDQDILAMETVLAEEGEDLVLFLRHVRTVVFSEIPPDGKQLLERVRVDTELTDRDAALRRAYQARLSQDMDGNSPTSVSYVMTVKTSRASASTVWRVISQIGVQEGTEESPVPGRLPYGAVAACLKPLISHEFTGKAFCTLPLPLTTGLPVHINANFSVDAARRILRQDSGNTETAWNSFLLQRLVAPLYCAFLTRQWKALGPEGLQYKSLKVCQEHLAFHYLRFFPVVKHALPTFQDLVRNVYKHLSCARLVPVYHIKTLSKLPDSTVTVLQRLNMNLVPPFIHLKQIYKEFIEARVDAVAFQAASLRCFLKALALPVPCTLAETPLRTPESCAILLRHCLESCNKAELEGLPLLATQDGCLNALSTHHPVFC
;
A
#
# COMPACT_ATOMS: atom_id res chain seq x y z
N MET A 1 39.14 24.35 -48.81
CA MET A 1 40.51 24.67 -49.27
C MET A 1 41.11 25.49 -48.13
N HIS A 2 41.76 24.93 -47.11
CA HIS A 2 42.96 24.10 -47.05
C HIS A 2 42.74 22.89 -46.13
N THR A 3 42.67 21.68 -46.67
CA THR A 3 42.54 20.47 -45.83
C THR A 3 43.93 19.92 -45.53
N GLY A 4 44.46 20.24 -44.35
CA GLY A 4 45.72 19.68 -43.85
C GLY A 4 46.98 20.51 -44.13
N GLU A 5 46.85 21.73 -44.66
CA GLU A 5 47.96 22.67 -44.84
C GLU A 5 47.83 23.86 -43.88
N PRO A 6 48.94 24.50 -43.46
CA PRO A 6 48.93 25.72 -42.65
C PRO A 6 48.17 26.85 -43.33
N LEU A 7 47.33 27.56 -42.58
CA LEU A 7 46.66 28.75 -43.07
C LEU A 7 47.67 29.87 -43.37
N PRO A 8 47.53 30.62 -44.49
CA PRO A 8 48.29 31.84 -44.71
C PRO A 8 48.14 32.82 -43.54
N ALA A 9 49.18 33.62 -43.24
CA ALA A 9 49.22 34.47 -42.04
C ALA A 9 47.98 35.38 -41.86
N ALA A 10 47.44 35.93 -42.95
CA ALA A 10 46.23 36.75 -42.91
C ALA A 10 44.97 35.95 -42.55
N GLU A 11 44.86 34.71 -43.04
CA GLU A 11 43.73 33.81 -42.78
C GLU A 11 43.81 33.20 -41.38
N LEU A 12 45.00 32.86 -40.90
CA LEU A 12 45.23 32.42 -39.52
C LEU A 12 44.84 33.53 -38.52
N ALA A 13 45.28 34.77 -38.78
CA ALA A 13 44.91 35.92 -37.98
C ALA A 13 43.38 36.16 -37.98
N LEU A 14 42.73 35.97 -39.13
CA LEU A 14 41.28 36.06 -39.24
C LEU A 14 40.58 34.94 -38.44
N ALA A 15 41.01 33.69 -38.58
CA ALA A 15 40.44 32.55 -37.87
C ALA A 15 40.55 32.70 -36.35
N LEU A 16 41.74 33.09 -35.85
CA LEU A 16 41.97 33.35 -34.43
C LEU A 16 41.13 34.51 -33.91
N ARG A 17 40.93 35.56 -34.71
CA ARG A 17 40.10 36.71 -34.35
C ARG A 17 38.61 36.37 -34.35
N LEU A 18 38.14 35.58 -35.31
CA LEU A 18 36.75 35.11 -35.36
C LEU A 18 36.42 34.23 -34.16
N VAL A 19 37.32 33.33 -33.76
CA VAL A 19 37.13 32.49 -32.57
C VAL A 19 37.22 33.33 -31.28
N SER A 20 38.19 34.24 -31.18
CA SER A 20 38.41 35.01 -29.95
C SER A 20 37.39 36.14 -29.72
N VAL A 21 36.87 36.75 -30.79
CA VAL A 21 35.93 37.87 -30.73
C VAL A 21 34.50 37.39 -30.99
N GLY A 22 34.30 36.54 -32.00
CA GLY A 22 32.96 36.08 -32.41
C GLY A 22 32.28 35.18 -31.37
N LEU A 23 33.00 34.26 -30.73
CA LEU A 23 32.43 33.37 -29.71
C LEU A 23 32.34 34.00 -28.31
N MET A 24 33.03 35.13 -28.08
CA MET A 24 33.03 35.82 -26.79
C MET A 24 31.99 36.94 -26.70
N LEU A 25 31.44 37.39 -27.84
CA LEU A 25 30.42 38.45 -27.91
C LEU A 25 28.97 37.93 -27.79
N ASP A 26 28.76 36.62 -27.92
CA ASP A 26 27.46 35.99 -27.71
C ASP A 26 27.36 35.53 -26.25
N ASP A 27 26.29 35.85 -25.52
CA ASP A 27 26.13 35.45 -24.10
C ASP A 27 25.64 34.00 -23.95
N LYS A 28 25.33 33.33 -25.06
CA LYS A 28 24.93 31.92 -25.06
C LYS A 28 26.15 31.00 -25.22
N GLU A 29 26.23 29.96 -24.41
CA GLU A 29 27.20 28.89 -24.63
C GLU A 29 26.80 28.10 -25.89
N PRO A 30 27.74 27.81 -26.81
CA PRO A 30 27.44 27.04 -28.00
C PRO A 30 27.03 25.61 -27.62
N ASP A 31 25.97 25.10 -28.24
CA ASP A 31 25.46 23.77 -27.92
C ASP A 31 26.41 22.64 -28.38
N ALA A 32 26.17 21.41 -27.90
CA ALA A 32 27.02 20.26 -28.19
C ALA A 32 27.14 19.95 -29.69
N TYR A 33 26.12 20.25 -30.49
CA TYR A 33 26.11 20.02 -31.93
C TYR A 33 26.94 21.08 -32.68
N GLN A 34 26.83 22.34 -32.26
CA GLN A 34 27.62 23.46 -32.79
C GLN A 34 29.10 23.30 -32.46
N THR A 35 29.43 22.93 -31.22
CA THR A 35 30.83 22.72 -30.79
C THR A 35 31.50 21.53 -31.48
N GLN A 36 30.75 20.50 -31.89
CA GLN A 36 31.30 19.36 -32.64
C GLN A 36 31.70 19.70 -34.09
N ARG A 37 31.18 20.79 -34.65
CA ARG A 37 31.51 21.25 -36.02
C ARG A 37 32.62 22.31 -36.05
N LEU A 38 33.17 22.66 -34.89
CA LEU A 38 34.24 23.66 -34.78
C LEU A 38 35.58 23.09 -35.23
N PHE A 39 36.24 23.86 -36.09
CA PHE A 39 37.64 23.68 -36.45
C PHE A 39 38.45 24.82 -35.85
N LEU A 40 39.52 24.47 -35.14
CA LEU A 40 40.42 25.43 -34.51
C LEU A 40 41.82 25.24 -35.08
N PRO A 41 42.63 26.31 -35.18
CA PRO A 41 44.02 26.18 -35.60
C PRO A 41 44.84 25.46 -34.51
N ASP A 42 45.69 24.54 -34.94
CA ASP A 42 46.78 23.99 -34.12
C ASP A 42 47.99 24.95 -34.07
N GLN A 43 49.04 24.56 -33.36
CA GLN A 43 50.28 25.35 -33.27
C GLN A 43 50.97 25.61 -34.61
N GLU A 44 50.73 24.76 -35.61
CA GLU A 44 51.27 24.91 -36.97
C GLU A 44 50.32 25.73 -37.88
N GLY A 45 49.23 26.28 -37.32
CA GLY A 45 48.25 27.07 -38.05
C GLY A 45 47.32 26.24 -38.94
N ILE A 46 47.25 24.91 -38.74
CA ILE A 46 46.38 24.01 -39.50
C ILE A 46 45.03 23.90 -38.78
N LEU A 47 43.93 24.05 -39.52
CA LEU A 47 42.58 23.85 -38.95
C LEU A 47 42.32 22.37 -38.67
N ARG A 48 42.11 22.04 -37.39
CA ARG A 48 41.78 20.69 -36.92
C ARG A 48 40.42 20.66 -36.22
N PRO A 49 39.67 19.55 -36.31
CA PRO A 49 38.50 19.32 -35.46
C PRO A 49 38.83 19.47 -33.97
N ARG A 50 37.93 20.06 -33.18
CA ARG A 50 38.18 20.34 -31.75
C ARG A 50 38.51 19.11 -30.91
N ASP A 51 37.96 17.94 -31.26
CA ASP A 51 38.15 16.65 -30.57
C ASP A 51 39.56 16.08 -30.77
N LYS A 52 40.29 16.57 -31.78
CA LYS A 52 41.68 16.20 -32.03
C LYS A 52 42.68 17.14 -31.36
N LEU A 53 42.23 18.27 -30.84
CA LEU A 53 43.08 19.31 -30.23
C LEU A 53 43.02 19.30 -28.71
N HIS A 54 44.10 19.78 -28.11
CA HIS A 54 44.21 19.93 -26.66
C HIS A 54 44.70 21.32 -26.29
N PHE A 55 44.13 21.89 -25.23
CA PHE A 55 44.68 23.10 -24.64
C PHE A 55 45.79 22.75 -23.65
N ASN A 56 46.99 23.31 -23.84
CA ASN A 56 48.14 23.06 -22.99
C ASN A 56 48.01 23.81 -21.65
N ASP A 57 47.49 23.11 -20.64
CA ASP A 57 47.36 23.57 -19.26
C ASP A 57 48.37 22.93 -18.30
N MET A 58 49.34 22.18 -18.84
CA MET A 58 50.46 21.57 -18.12
C MET A 58 51.79 21.77 -18.88
N PRO A 59 52.26 23.02 -19.08
CA PRO A 59 53.46 23.32 -19.88
C PRO A 59 54.75 22.74 -19.30
N TRP A 60 54.75 22.31 -18.03
CA TRP A 60 55.88 21.67 -17.36
C TRP A 60 55.99 20.16 -17.62
N MET A 61 55.01 19.53 -18.27
CA MET A 61 55.02 18.11 -18.56
C MET A 61 55.47 17.85 -20.01
N PRO A 62 56.38 16.89 -20.25
CA PRO A 62 56.74 16.49 -21.61
C PRO A 62 55.51 15.87 -22.29
N MET A 63 55.17 16.38 -23.47
CA MET A 63 54.02 15.95 -24.26
C MET A 63 54.43 14.90 -25.28
N ASP A 64 53.58 13.89 -25.51
CA ASP A 64 53.79 12.93 -26.60
C ASP A 64 53.75 13.66 -27.95
N ARG A 65 54.57 13.23 -28.92
CA ARG A 65 54.67 13.87 -30.25
C ARG A 65 53.35 13.87 -31.04
N ASP A 66 52.43 12.98 -30.68
CA ASP A 66 51.15 12.81 -31.37
C ASP A 66 50.02 13.66 -30.76
N VAL A 67 50.31 14.48 -29.73
CA VAL A 67 49.31 15.40 -29.16
C VAL A 67 49.31 16.71 -29.94
N LEU A 68 48.21 16.98 -30.64
CA LEU A 68 48.00 18.27 -31.29
C LEU A 68 47.48 19.30 -30.27
N LEU A 69 48.20 20.41 -30.15
CA LEU A 69 47.83 21.52 -29.28
C LEU A 69 47.12 22.62 -30.05
N CYS A 70 46.14 23.26 -29.41
CA CYS A 70 45.58 24.51 -29.91
C CYS A 70 46.66 25.58 -30.09
N HIS A 71 46.47 26.45 -31.08
CA HIS A 71 47.34 27.59 -31.32
C HIS A 71 47.49 28.46 -30.06
N GLU A 72 48.71 28.95 -29.80
CA GLU A 72 49.09 29.61 -28.53
C GLU A 72 48.34 30.92 -28.25
N GLN A 73 47.82 31.55 -29.31
CA GLN A 73 47.01 32.78 -29.19
C GLN A 73 45.57 32.53 -28.74
N LEU A 74 45.12 31.27 -28.65
CA LEU A 74 43.83 30.92 -28.07
C LEU A 74 43.95 30.90 -26.55
N SER A 75 43.17 31.75 -25.87
CA SER A 75 43.15 31.78 -24.41
C SER A 75 42.48 30.55 -23.82
N ARG A 76 42.78 30.24 -22.55
CA ARG A 76 42.12 29.16 -21.80
C ARG A 76 40.60 29.30 -21.80
N ALA A 77 40.09 30.51 -21.62
CA ALA A 77 38.65 30.78 -21.58
C ALA A 77 37.98 30.42 -22.93
N ILE A 78 38.64 30.74 -24.05
CA ILE A 78 38.16 30.42 -25.39
C ILE A 78 38.20 28.90 -25.61
N ALA A 79 39.29 28.24 -25.24
CA ALA A 79 39.42 26.79 -25.36
C ALA A 79 38.35 26.04 -24.54
N GLN A 80 38.06 26.49 -23.32
CA GLN A 80 37.01 25.94 -22.46
C GLN A 80 35.62 26.16 -23.06
N ARG A 81 35.34 27.36 -23.58
CA ARG A 81 34.04 27.68 -24.22
C ARG A 81 33.82 26.90 -25.52
N CYS A 82 34.90 26.58 -26.24
CA CYS A 82 34.87 25.68 -27.38
C CYS A 82 34.85 24.19 -26.99
N SER A 83 34.80 23.86 -25.68
CA SER A 83 34.89 22.50 -25.16
C SER A 83 36.12 21.73 -25.66
N VAL A 84 37.26 22.39 -25.81
CA VAL A 84 38.53 21.72 -26.16
C VAL A 84 39.05 21.00 -24.91
N PRO A 85 39.34 19.68 -24.98
CA PRO A 85 39.94 18.95 -23.88
C PRO A 85 41.28 19.56 -23.45
N THR A 86 41.61 19.51 -22.15
CA THR A 86 42.92 20.00 -21.69
C THR A 86 43.94 18.88 -21.58
N THR A 87 45.22 19.23 -21.61
CA THR A 87 46.31 18.27 -21.40
C THR A 87 46.25 17.58 -20.04
N ARG A 88 45.74 18.25 -19.00
CA ARG A 88 45.46 17.67 -17.68
C ARG A 88 44.35 16.61 -17.72
N HIS A 89 43.24 16.88 -18.41
CA HIS A 89 42.16 15.91 -18.57
C HIS A 89 42.66 14.67 -19.31
N ARG A 90 43.40 14.85 -20.41
CA ARG A 90 44.03 13.74 -21.14
C ARG A 90 45.01 12.95 -20.28
N ALA A 91 45.83 13.62 -19.45
CA ALA A 91 46.77 12.95 -18.56
C ALA A 91 46.05 12.14 -17.47
N LEU A 92 44.91 12.63 -16.97
CA LEU A 92 44.06 11.93 -16.00
C LEU A 92 43.26 10.79 -16.65
N GLU A 93 42.77 10.95 -17.88
CA GLU A 93 42.11 9.89 -18.64
C GLU A 93 43.10 8.80 -19.06
N LYS A 94 44.30 9.18 -19.54
CA LYS A 94 45.38 8.21 -19.78
C LYS A 94 45.78 7.50 -18.50
N SER A 95 45.88 8.22 -17.37
CA SER A 95 46.19 7.57 -16.09
C SER A 95 45.05 6.66 -15.64
N GLN A 96 43.78 7.02 -15.84
CA GLN A 96 42.59 6.19 -15.59
C GLN A 96 42.51 4.95 -16.50
N LEU A 97 42.80 5.08 -17.80
CA LEU A 97 42.90 3.95 -18.72
C LEU A 97 44.10 3.04 -18.38
N LEU A 98 45.16 3.60 -17.80
CA LEU A 98 46.33 2.87 -17.27
C LEU A 98 46.15 2.33 -15.83
N ILE A 99 45.04 2.62 -15.14
CA ILE A 99 44.68 1.99 -13.85
C ILE A 99 44.50 0.47 -14.01
N ALA A 100 44.32 -0.01 -15.25
CA ALA A 100 44.36 -1.43 -15.58
C ALA A 100 45.77 -2.06 -15.50
N GLY A 101 46.83 -1.34 -15.10
CA GLY A 101 48.06 -2.01 -14.64
C GLY A 101 49.39 -1.27 -14.56
N MET A 102 49.55 0.01 -14.95
CA MET A 102 50.90 0.62 -15.03
C MET A 102 50.99 2.15 -14.77
N SER A 103 50.28 2.71 -13.78
CA SER A 103 50.63 4.07 -13.27
C SER A 103 51.54 3.96 -12.03
N PRO A 104 52.76 4.53 -12.02
CA PRO A 104 53.68 4.44 -10.86
C PRO A 104 53.25 5.23 -9.63
N TRP A 105 52.28 6.14 -9.73
CA TRP A 105 52.03 7.18 -8.72
C TRP A 105 50.55 7.33 -8.32
N ALA A 106 49.65 6.52 -8.88
CA ALA A 106 48.24 6.52 -8.52
C ALA A 106 47.73 5.08 -8.37
N GLN A 107 47.10 4.80 -7.23
CA GLN A 107 46.35 3.57 -6.97
C GLN A 107 44.89 3.92 -6.71
N PRO A 108 43.93 3.07 -7.11
CA PRO A 108 42.54 3.23 -6.71
C PRO A 108 42.44 3.18 -5.18
N PHE A 109 41.90 4.23 -4.56
CA PHE A 109 41.69 4.33 -3.10
C PHE A 109 40.30 4.87 -2.79
N GLY A 110 39.62 4.24 -1.83
CA GLY A 110 38.27 4.61 -1.39
C GLY A 110 37.57 3.46 -0.68
N ALA A 111 36.59 3.76 0.18
CA ALA A 111 35.76 2.74 0.80
C ALA A 111 34.93 2.01 -0.28
N ARG A 112 34.90 0.68 -0.23
CA ARG A 112 34.11 -0.17 -1.12
C ARG A 112 33.34 -1.16 -0.27
N GLU A 113 32.06 -1.37 -0.60
CA GLU A 113 31.23 -2.42 -0.03
C GLU A 113 31.08 -3.53 -1.08
N ASP A 114 31.35 -4.77 -0.71
CA ASP A 114 31.12 -5.90 -1.62
C ASP A 114 29.66 -6.34 -1.60
N LEU A 115 29.12 -6.62 -2.78
CA LEU A 115 27.70 -6.91 -2.96
C LEU A 115 27.19 -8.09 -2.10
N PRO A 116 27.89 -9.23 -2.00
CA PRO A 116 27.44 -10.32 -1.13
C PRO A 116 27.30 -9.92 0.34
N THR A 117 28.21 -9.09 0.88
CA THR A 117 28.12 -8.58 2.26
C THR A 117 26.94 -7.64 2.42
N ARG A 118 26.71 -6.75 1.46
CA ARG A 118 25.53 -5.86 1.46
C ARG A 118 24.23 -6.68 1.50
N LEU A 119 24.12 -7.70 0.64
CA LEU A 119 22.96 -8.60 0.61
C LEU A 119 22.81 -9.36 1.94
N LYS A 120 23.90 -9.90 2.49
CA LYS A 120 23.89 -10.58 3.79
C LYS A 120 23.40 -9.67 4.92
N ASN A 121 23.83 -8.40 4.94
CA ASN A 121 23.38 -7.42 5.93
C ASN A 121 21.89 -7.12 5.77
N ILE A 122 21.40 -6.94 4.54
CA ILE A 122 19.97 -6.78 4.25
C ILE A 122 19.19 -8.02 4.76
N LEU A 123 19.65 -9.23 4.46
CA LEU A 123 19.00 -10.45 4.95
C LEU A 123 19.02 -10.58 6.49
N GLY A 124 19.97 -9.95 7.17
CA GLY A 124 20.01 -9.89 8.63
C GLY A 124 18.91 -9.01 9.25
N GLU A 125 18.47 -7.98 8.53
CA GLU A 125 17.38 -7.09 8.97
C GLU A 125 15.98 -7.67 8.70
N TYR A 126 15.86 -8.53 7.68
CA TYR A 126 14.60 -9.15 7.26
C TYR A 126 14.67 -10.67 7.49
N PRO A 127 14.07 -11.20 8.57
CA PRO A 127 14.15 -12.64 8.84
C PRO A 127 13.55 -13.48 7.71
N ALA A 128 14.06 -14.70 7.56
CA ALA A 128 13.64 -15.67 6.53
C ALA A 128 12.23 -16.26 6.78
N SER A 129 11.24 -15.39 6.99
CA SER A 129 9.85 -15.78 7.16
C SER A 129 9.22 -16.05 5.80
N ALA A 130 8.63 -17.23 5.63
CA ALA A 130 7.86 -17.57 4.43
C ALA A 130 6.79 -16.53 4.12
N ARG A 131 6.16 -15.98 5.17
CA ARG A 131 5.14 -14.92 5.07
C ARG A 131 5.71 -13.66 4.42
N ASP A 132 6.86 -13.20 4.88
CA ASP A 132 7.46 -11.94 4.41
C ASP A 132 7.85 -12.07 2.92
N ILE A 133 8.47 -13.19 2.53
CA ILE A 133 8.83 -13.49 1.14
C ILE A 133 7.57 -13.53 0.25
N VAL A 134 6.51 -14.23 0.67
CA VAL A 134 5.25 -14.29 -0.08
C VAL A 134 4.64 -12.90 -0.23
N THR A 135 4.58 -12.12 0.84
CA THR A 135 4.01 -10.77 0.79
C THR A 135 4.78 -9.83 -0.14
N GLU A 136 6.11 -9.87 -0.11
CA GLU A 136 6.94 -9.03 -0.98
C GLU A 136 6.81 -9.43 -2.47
N LEU A 137 6.75 -10.73 -2.78
CA LEU A 137 6.55 -11.21 -4.15
C LEU A 137 5.15 -10.88 -4.70
N VAL A 138 4.10 -11.01 -3.87
CA VAL A 138 2.74 -10.61 -4.24
C VAL A 138 2.66 -9.09 -4.43
N GLN A 139 3.29 -8.30 -3.55
CA GLN A 139 3.34 -6.84 -3.68
C GLN A 139 4.06 -6.41 -4.96
N ASN A 140 5.19 -7.04 -5.30
CA ASN A 140 5.95 -6.73 -6.51
C ASN A 140 5.10 -6.95 -7.77
N ALA A 141 4.33 -8.03 -7.82
CA ALA A 141 3.43 -8.30 -8.94
C ALA A 141 2.24 -7.30 -8.99
N ASP A 142 1.67 -6.95 -7.84
CA ASP A 142 0.60 -5.95 -7.76
C ASP A 142 1.08 -4.58 -8.25
N ASP A 143 2.25 -4.16 -7.81
CA ASP A 143 2.88 -2.92 -8.23
C ASP A 143 3.22 -2.89 -9.73
N ALA A 144 3.52 -4.05 -10.32
CA ALA A 144 3.74 -4.22 -11.76
C ALA A 144 2.42 -4.20 -12.55
N GLY A 145 1.27 -4.14 -11.88
CA GLY A 145 -0.04 -4.13 -12.53
C GLY A 145 -0.55 -5.53 -12.92
N ALA A 146 0.08 -6.60 -12.43
CA ALA A 146 -0.35 -7.97 -12.71
C ALA A 146 -1.72 -8.27 -12.09
N ARG A 147 -2.47 -9.17 -12.73
CA ARG A 147 -3.75 -9.69 -12.23
C ARG A 147 -3.60 -11.09 -11.64
N LEU A 148 -2.62 -11.85 -12.10
CA LEU A 148 -2.30 -13.21 -11.68
C LEU A 148 -0.89 -13.26 -11.11
N VAL A 149 -0.73 -13.94 -9.97
CA VAL A 149 0.56 -14.41 -9.47
C VAL A 149 0.49 -15.92 -9.30
N HIS A 150 1.45 -16.65 -9.86
CA HIS A 150 1.49 -18.11 -9.79
C HIS A 150 2.86 -18.57 -9.31
N PHE A 151 2.88 -19.07 -8.07
CA PHE A 151 4.02 -19.74 -7.46
C PHE A 151 4.04 -21.21 -7.90
N VAL A 152 5.16 -21.64 -8.45
CA VAL A 152 5.37 -23.02 -8.90
C VAL A 152 6.61 -23.57 -8.23
N TRP A 153 6.44 -24.55 -7.36
CA TRP A 153 7.53 -25.34 -6.84
C TRP A 153 7.92 -26.41 -7.87
N ASP A 154 8.95 -26.13 -8.67
CA ASP A 154 9.47 -27.07 -9.65
C ASP A 154 10.53 -27.97 -8.99
N ARG A 155 10.20 -29.25 -8.78
CA ARG A 155 11.08 -30.21 -8.11
C ARG A 155 11.95 -31.01 -9.07
N ARG A 156 11.86 -30.72 -10.37
CA ARG A 156 12.61 -31.46 -11.39
C ARG A 156 14.07 -31.08 -11.37
N GLN A 157 14.89 -32.04 -11.77
CA GLN A 157 16.24 -31.78 -12.26
C GLN A 157 16.15 -31.60 -13.78
N HIS A 158 16.54 -30.45 -14.27
CA HIS A 158 16.60 -30.14 -15.70
C HIS A 158 17.93 -30.62 -16.31
N PRO A 159 17.97 -30.89 -17.63
CA PRO A 159 19.21 -31.15 -18.36
C PRO A 159 20.19 -29.98 -18.25
N ALA A 160 21.49 -30.23 -18.40
CA ALA A 160 22.54 -29.21 -18.23
C ALA A 160 23.54 -29.14 -19.39
N ASP A 161 23.29 -29.88 -20.47
CA ASP A 161 24.23 -30.06 -21.58
C ASP A 161 24.34 -28.79 -22.43
N ALA A 162 23.22 -28.10 -22.68
CA ALA A 162 23.14 -26.90 -23.50
C ALA A 162 22.91 -25.64 -22.65
N THR A 163 23.87 -25.37 -21.76
CA THR A 163 23.88 -24.20 -20.86
C THR A 163 25.05 -23.26 -21.16
N PHE A 164 25.16 -22.13 -20.44
CA PHE A 164 26.22 -21.14 -20.68
C PHE A 164 27.61 -21.64 -20.26
N SER A 165 27.68 -22.54 -19.28
CA SER A 165 28.92 -23.18 -18.81
C SER A 165 28.60 -24.36 -17.89
N GLU A 166 29.56 -25.24 -17.63
CA GLU A 166 29.39 -26.39 -16.71
C GLU A 166 28.93 -25.97 -15.30
N LYS A 167 29.27 -24.74 -14.87
CA LYS A 167 28.85 -24.20 -13.57
C LYS A 167 27.33 -24.04 -13.45
N TRP A 168 26.60 -23.96 -14.56
CA TRP A 168 25.14 -23.86 -14.56
C TRP A 168 24.45 -25.15 -14.15
N THR A 169 25.15 -26.28 -14.12
CA THR A 169 24.60 -27.56 -13.67
C THR A 169 23.92 -27.46 -12.29
N THR A 170 24.46 -26.64 -11.38
CA THR A 170 23.88 -26.46 -10.04
C THR A 170 22.60 -25.60 -10.03
N LEU A 171 22.34 -24.81 -11.08
CA LEU A 171 21.14 -23.97 -11.24
C LEU A 171 19.97 -24.71 -11.92
N GLN A 172 20.25 -25.88 -12.52
CA GLN A 172 19.26 -26.71 -13.22
C GLN A 172 18.42 -27.60 -12.28
N GLY A 173 18.69 -27.57 -10.97
CA GLY A 173 17.93 -28.34 -9.98
C GLY A 173 16.56 -27.74 -9.61
N PRO A 174 15.98 -28.21 -8.49
CA PRO A 174 14.72 -27.71 -7.95
C PRO A 174 14.72 -26.19 -7.74
N ALA A 175 13.61 -25.55 -8.05
CA ALA A 175 13.45 -24.10 -7.99
C ALA A 175 12.06 -23.69 -7.51
N LEU A 176 11.97 -22.48 -6.94
CA LEU A 176 10.70 -21.76 -6.84
C LEU A 176 10.59 -20.83 -8.05
N CYS A 177 9.61 -21.09 -8.91
CA CYS A 177 9.27 -20.24 -10.03
C CYS A 177 8.08 -19.33 -9.67
N ILE A 178 8.15 -18.05 -10.02
CA ILE A 178 7.06 -17.09 -9.77
C ILE A 178 6.71 -16.42 -11.09
N TYR A 179 5.55 -16.78 -11.62
CA TYR A 179 4.98 -16.14 -12.81
C TYR A 179 4.01 -15.03 -12.42
N ASN A 180 4.06 -13.91 -13.12
CA ASN A 180 2.94 -12.96 -13.15
C ASN A 180 2.69 -12.46 -14.57
N ASP A 181 1.44 -12.09 -14.84
CA ASP A 181 0.92 -11.72 -16.17
C ASP A 181 1.15 -10.24 -16.54
N SER A 182 2.22 -9.64 -16.02
CA SER A 182 2.68 -8.30 -16.41
C SER A 182 4.17 -8.32 -16.78
N PRO A 183 4.53 -8.14 -18.06
CA PRO A 183 5.93 -8.10 -18.46
C PRO A 183 6.58 -6.80 -17.98
N PHE A 184 7.85 -6.88 -17.59
CA PHE A 184 8.65 -5.72 -17.21
C PHE A 184 8.91 -4.79 -18.39
N GLN A 185 8.84 -3.48 -18.12
CA GLN A 185 9.36 -2.45 -18.99
C GLN A 185 10.84 -2.17 -18.68
N GLN A 186 11.51 -1.43 -19.57
CA GLN A 186 12.92 -1.07 -19.39
C GLN A 186 13.21 -0.39 -18.05
N GLN A 187 12.32 0.51 -17.61
CA GLN A 187 12.41 1.17 -16.30
C GLN A 187 12.32 0.19 -15.12
N ASP A 188 11.58 -0.93 -15.27
CA ASP A 188 11.43 -1.93 -14.21
C ASP A 188 12.70 -2.78 -14.10
N ILE A 189 13.32 -3.09 -15.25
CA ILE A 189 14.63 -3.77 -15.33
C ILE A 189 15.74 -2.89 -14.73
N GLU A 190 15.74 -1.59 -15.01
CA GLU A 190 16.68 -0.65 -14.39
C GLU A 190 16.41 -0.52 -12.88
N GLY A 191 15.14 -0.41 -12.49
CA GLY A 191 14.73 -0.25 -11.10
C GLY A 191 15.08 -1.44 -10.21
N ILE A 192 14.96 -2.68 -10.71
CA ILE A 192 15.27 -3.90 -9.93
C ILE A 192 16.77 -4.09 -9.68
N GLN A 193 17.64 -3.44 -10.48
CA GLN A 193 19.09 -3.47 -10.28
C GLN A 193 19.57 -2.51 -9.16
N LEU A 194 18.77 -1.51 -8.79
CA LEU A 194 19.14 -0.46 -7.84
C LEU A 194 18.88 -0.87 -6.38
N LEU A 195 19.89 -1.41 -5.72
CA LEU A 195 19.82 -1.87 -4.33
C LEU A 195 19.65 -0.71 -3.32
N GLY A 196 18.49 -0.66 -2.65
CA GLY A 196 18.24 0.22 -1.51
C GLY A 196 17.86 1.67 -1.83
N VAL A 197 17.87 2.06 -3.11
CA VAL A 197 17.28 3.33 -3.56
C VAL A 197 15.83 3.12 -3.97
N GLY A 198 15.51 1.93 -4.50
CA GLY A 198 14.22 1.57 -5.09
C GLY A 198 13.94 2.41 -6.34
N GLY A 199 13.67 1.77 -7.48
CA GLY A 199 13.31 2.46 -8.73
C GLY A 199 12.00 3.26 -8.69
N LYS A 200 11.43 3.53 -7.50
CA LYS A 200 10.08 4.07 -7.29
C LYS A 200 10.07 5.32 -6.41
N GLN A 201 11.22 5.96 -6.17
CA GLN A 201 11.23 7.27 -5.50
C GLN A 201 10.47 8.30 -6.34
N GLY A 202 9.41 8.89 -5.76
CA GLY A 202 8.56 9.89 -6.42
C GLY A 202 7.20 9.37 -6.92
N ARG A 203 6.93 8.06 -6.95
CA ARG A 203 5.59 7.55 -7.28
C ARG A 203 4.74 7.45 -6.01
N HIS A 204 3.80 8.37 -5.80
CA HIS A 204 2.83 8.35 -4.68
C HIS A 204 1.97 7.06 -4.64
N ASN A 205 1.97 6.32 -5.75
CA ASN A 205 1.08 5.19 -6.01
C ASN A 205 1.73 3.81 -5.92
N VAL A 206 2.96 3.69 -5.44
CA VAL A 206 3.60 2.37 -5.32
C VAL A 206 4.05 2.10 -3.88
N THR A 207 3.74 0.90 -3.38
CA THR A 207 3.97 0.53 -1.98
C THR A 207 5.37 -0.11 -1.86
N GLY A 208 6.35 0.65 -1.37
CA GLY A 208 7.71 0.12 -1.16
C GLY A 208 8.77 1.20 -1.20
N LYS A 209 8.85 2.03 -0.14
CA LYS A 209 9.76 3.20 -0.07
C LYS A 209 11.25 2.84 -0.12
N TYR A 210 11.61 1.57 0.14
CA TYR A 210 12.99 1.15 0.35
C TYR A 210 13.60 0.32 -0.77
N GLY A 211 12.81 -0.21 -1.73
CA GLY A 211 13.36 -1.00 -2.84
C GLY A 211 14.15 -2.25 -2.41
N LEU A 212 13.98 -2.72 -1.18
CA LEU A 212 14.71 -3.86 -0.61
C LEU A 212 13.93 -5.19 -0.72
N GLY A 213 12.64 -5.13 -1.06
CA GLY A 213 11.72 -6.28 -1.04
C GLY A 213 12.15 -7.45 -1.92
N PHE A 214 12.66 -7.19 -3.13
CA PHE A 214 13.17 -8.23 -4.02
C PHE A 214 14.36 -9.00 -3.41
N ASN A 215 15.21 -8.36 -2.61
CA ASN A 215 16.40 -9.01 -2.06
C ASN A 215 16.07 -10.15 -1.09
N THR A 216 14.83 -10.21 -0.57
CA THR A 216 14.38 -11.33 0.28
C THR A 216 14.44 -12.69 -0.44
N VAL A 217 14.45 -12.72 -1.78
CA VAL A 217 14.62 -13.97 -2.54
C VAL A 217 15.99 -14.61 -2.32
N TYR A 218 16.99 -13.84 -1.86
CA TYR A 218 18.31 -14.39 -1.52
C TYR A 218 18.30 -15.24 -0.25
N HIS A 219 17.19 -15.28 0.51
CA HIS A 219 16.99 -16.36 1.49
C HIS A 219 16.89 -17.73 0.81
N LEU A 220 16.36 -17.79 -0.42
CA LEU A 220 16.10 -19.03 -1.15
C LEU A 220 17.20 -19.42 -2.15
N THR A 221 17.84 -18.44 -2.78
CA THR A 221 18.75 -18.66 -3.90
C THR A 221 19.97 -17.76 -3.84
N ASP A 222 21.06 -18.17 -4.49
CA ASP A 222 22.24 -17.31 -4.70
C ASP A 222 22.28 -16.68 -6.10
N CYS A 223 21.46 -17.16 -7.04
CA CYS A 223 21.46 -16.71 -8.42
C CYS A 223 20.01 -16.62 -8.94
N PRO A 224 19.24 -15.60 -8.50
CA PRO A 224 17.91 -15.37 -9.03
C PRO A 224 18.01 -14.95 -10.50
N ALA A 225 17.09 -15.45 -11.32
CA ALA A 225 16.96 -15.06 -12.72
C ALA A 225 15.51 -14.79 -13.07
N PHE A 226 15.27 -13.97 -14.09
CA PHE A 226 13.92 -13.78 -14.63
C PHE A 226 13.93 -13.64 -16.15
N LEU A 227 12.85 -14.12 -16.75
CA LEU A 227 12.58 -13.98 -18.18
C LEU A 227 11.29 -13.18 -18.35
N THR A 228 11.36 -12.07 -19.08
CA THR A 228 10.24 -11.14 -19.29
C THR A 228 9.94 -10.94 -20.77
N GLY A 229 8.64 -10.92 -21.11
CA GLY A 229 8.15 -10.64 -22.46
C GLY A 229 8.64 -11.61 -23.53
N ASP A 230 9.12 -12.79 -23.13
CA ASP A 230 9.79 -13.77 -24.01
C ASP A 230 10.94 -13.16 -24.85
N SER A 231 11.50 -12.03 -24.40
CA SER A 231 12.45 -11.22 -25.16
C SER A 231 13.74 -10.91 -24.41
N ALA A 232 13.71 -10.91 -23.07
CA ALA A 232 14.88 -10.62 -22.25
C ALA A 232 15.00 -11.62 -21.09
N LEU A 233 16.19 -12.20 -20.94
CA LEU A 233 16.60 -13.01 -19.80
C LEU A 233 17.62 -12.19 -18.99
N CYS A 234 17.31 -11.98 -17.71
CA CYS A 234 18.19 -11.29 -16.77
C CYS A 234 18.60 -12.25 -15.66
N VAL A 235 19.90 -12.32 -15.37
CA VAL A 235 20.49 -13.20 -14.36
C VAL A 235 21.29 -12.35 -13.38
N PHE A 236 21.01 -12.48 -12.08
CA PHE A 236 21.80 -11.87 -11.02
C PHE A 236 22.83 -12.88 -10.51
N ASP A 237 24.10 -12.47 -10.45
CA ASP A 237 25.21 -13.31 -9.97
C ASP A 237 26.10 -12.51 -9.02
N PRO A 238 25.64 -12.24 -7.78
CA PRO A 238 26.38 -11.44 -6.81
C PRO A 238 27.74 -12.04 -6.44
N HIS A 239 27.95 -13.35 -6.65
CA HIS A 239 29.21 -14.03 -6.39
C HIS A 239 30.17 -14.06 -7.58
N LEU A 240 29.73 -13.58 -8.75
CA LEU A 240 30.50 -13.60 -10.01
C LEU A 240 30.96 -15.02 -10.39
N TYR A 241 30.14 -16.02 -10.06
CA TYR A 241 30.51 -17.42 -10.20
C TYR A 241 29.93 -18.06 -11.46
N TYR A 242 28.65 -17.78 -11.76
CA TYR A 242 27.85 -18.43 -12.79
C TYR A 242 27.90 -17.73 -14.15
N MET A 243 28.12 -16.41 -14.15
CA MET A 243 28.10 -15.56 -15.34
C MET A 243 29.52 -15.21 -15.80
N PRO A 244 29.97 -15.69 -16.98
CA PRO A 244 31.29 -15.35 -17.49
C PRO A 244 31.47 -13.85 -17.77
N THR A 245 30.38 -13.15 -18.06
CA THR A 245 30.36 -11.71 -18.35
C THR A 245 30.21 -10.84 -17.12
N ALA A 246 29.95 -11.42 -15.94
CA ALA A 246 29.68 -10.65 -14.73
C ALA A 246 30.97 -10.04 -14.16
N THR A 247 30.87 -8.79 -13.74
CA THR A 247 31.96 -8.06 -13.08
C THR A 247 31.48 -7.47 -11.76
N THR A 248 32.40 -6.96 -10.93
CA THR A 248 32.02 -6.28 -9.69
C THR A 248 31.11 -5.07 -9.93
N GLU A 249 31.21 -4.43 -11.10
CA GLU A 249 30.39 -3.28 -11.50
C GLU A 249 29.05 -3.71 -12.11
N SER A 250 28.99 -4.90 -12.70
CA SER A 250 27.78 -5.49 -13.30
C SER A 250 27.69 -6.97 -12.93
N PRO A 251 27.25 -7.28 -11.69
CA PRO A 251 27.28 -8.63 -11.13
C PRO A 251 26.09 -9.48 -11.63
N GLY A 252 26.08 -9.75 -12.93
CA GLY A 252 25.02 -10.46 -13.62
C GLY A 252 25.15 -10.41 -15.15
N GLY A 253 24.07 -10.73 -15.85
CA GLY A 253 24.00 -10.67 -17.31
C GLY A 253 22.57 -10.50 -17.83
N MET A 254 22.43 -9.78 -18.95
CA MET A 254 21.16 -9.62 -19.67
C MET A 254 21.33 -10.12 -21.10
N PHE A 255 20.42 -10.98 -21.54
CA PHE A 255 20.48 -11.64 -22.85
C PHE A 255 19.17 -11.44 -23.61
N ALA A 256 19.28 -11.15 -24.91
CA ALA A 256 18.13 -11.14 -25.80
C ALA A 256 17.68 -12.59 -26.07
N VAL A 257 16.41 -12.88 -25.80
CA VAL A 257 15.81 -14.22 -26.00
C VAL A 257 15.34 -14.34 -27.45
N THR A 258 16.30 -14.42 -28.37
CA THR A 258 16.04 -14.60 -29.80
C THR A 258 15.73 -16.06 -30.15
N PRO A 259 15.20 -16.37 -31.34
CA PRO A 259 15.08 -17.76 -31.80
C PRO A 259 16.41 -18.51 -31.85
N GLU A 260 17.53 -17.81 -32.05
CA GLU A 260 18.86 -18.39 -31.96
C GLU A 260 19.22 -18.72 -30.51
N PHE A 261 18.99 -17.81 -29.56
CA PHE A 261 19.18 -18.08 -28.13
C PHE A 261 18.43 -19.33 -27.69
N LYS A 262 17.15 -19.47 -28.06
CA LYS A 262 16.31 -20.63 -27.70
C LYS A 262 16.84 -21.95 -28.28
N ARG A 263 17.51 -21.92 -29.43
CA ARG A 263 18.14 -23.09 -30.06
C ARG A 263 19.50 -23.43 -29.46
N SER A 264 20.28 -22.41 -29.09
CA SER A 264 21.62 -22.57 -28.52
C SER A 264 21.60 -22.95 -27.04
N PHE A 265 20.60 -22.45 -26.28
CA PHE A 265 20.45 -22.68 -24.84
C PHE A 265 19.06 -23.22 -24.45
N PRO A 266 18.59 -24.32 -25.07
CA PRO A 266 17.26 -24.88 -24.81
C PRO A 266 17.10 -25.34 -23.35
N ASP A 267 18.17 -25.82 -22.72
CA ASP A 267 18.14 -26.30 -21.34
C ASP A 267 17.94 -25.16 -20.34
N ILE A 268 18.45 -23.95 -20.66
CA ILE A 268 18.19 -22.76 -19.86
C ILE A 268 16.76 -22.29 -20.09
N TYR A 269 16.36 -22.12 -21.35
CA TYR A 269 15.04 -21.59 -21.70
C TYR A 269 13.90 -22.49 -21.18
N GLY A 270 14.08 -23.81 -21.23
CA GLY A 270 13.10 -24.79 -20.73
C GLY A 270 12.82 -24.67 -19.24
N THR A 271 13.78 -24.18 -18.45
CA THR A 271 13.60 -23.97 -17.01
C THR A 271 12.62 -22.84 -16.65
N PHE A 272 12.29 -21.98 -17.63
CA PHE A 272 11.30 -20.91 -17.49
C PHE A 272 9.89 -21.34 -17.92
N LEU A 273 9.63 -22.65 -17.99
CA LEU A 273 8.29 -23.23 -18.12
C LEU A 273 7.45 -22.70 -19.31
N PRO A 274 8.01 -22.54 -20.53
CA PRO A 274 7.28 -22.00 -21.69
C PRO A 274 6.10 -22.88 -22.13
N SER A 275 6.06 -24.15 -21.73
CA SER A 275 4.94 -25.07 -21.98
C SER A 275 3.74 -24.85 -21.06
N ILE A 276 3.93 -24.15 -19.93
CA ILE A 276 2.89 -23.90 -18.92
C ILE A 276 2.42 -22.45 -19.02
N PHE A 277 3.33 -21.50 -19.22
CA PHE A 277 3.04 -20.07 -19.18
C PHE A 277 3.26 -19.40 -20.54
N ASN A 278 2.42 -18.41 -20.84
CA ASN A 278 2.65 -17.52 -21.96
C ASN A 278 3.65 -16.43 -21.55
N LEU A 279 4.93 -16.68 -21.82
CA LEU A 279 6.04 -15.79 -21.46
C LEU A 279 6.01 -14.43 -22.20
N ASN A 280 5.30 -14.33 -23.34
CA ASN A 280 5.14 -13.07 -24.07
C ASN A 280 4.29 -12.04 -23.31
N LYS A 281 3.46 -12.51 -22.36
CA LYS A 281 2.49 -11.68 -21.64
C LYS A 281 2.85 -11.49 -20.17
N GLY A 282 4.07 -11.85 -19.76
CA GLY A 282 4.41 -11.82 -18.34
C GLY A 282 5.90 -11.88 -18.08
N VAL A 283 6.22 -12.06 -16.81
CA VAL A 283 7.56 -12.32 -16.32
C VAL A 283 7.54 -13.58 -15.46
N LEU A 284 8.55 -14.42 -15.62
CA LEU A 284 8.78 -15.57 -14.78
C LEU A 284 10.13 -15.44 -14.08
N PHE A 285 10.09 -15.33 -12.76
CA PHE A 285 11.26 -15.47 -11.91
C PHE A 285 11.54 -16.95 -11.69
N ARG A 286 12.80 -17.35 -11.80
CA ARG A 286 13.29 -18.67 -11.42
C ARG A 286 14.30 -18.49 -10.29
N LEU A 287 14.01 -19.13 -9.16
CA LEU A 287 14.86 -19.10 -7.96
C LEU A 287 15.36 -20.52 -7.67
N PRO A 288 16.51 -20.94 -8.23
CA PRO A 288 17.11 -22.25 -7.92
C PRO A 288 17.38 -22.37 -6.43
N LEU A 289 16.86 -23.41 -5.78
CA LEU A 289 16.92 -23.52 -4.32
C LEU A 289 18.34 -23.83 -3.84
N ARG A 290 18.80 -23.11 -2.82
CA ARG A 290 20.14 -23.32 -2.25
C ARG A 290 20.26 -24.70 -1.61
N THR A 291 21.12 -25.52 -2.19
CA THR A 291 21.46 -26.85 -1.69
C THR A 291 22.46 -26.79 -0.53
N ALA A 292 22.70 -27.92 0.13
CA ALA A 292 23.72 -28.04 1.17
C ALA A 292 25.12 -27.62 0.69
N ALA A 293 25.50 -28.01 -0.54
CA ALA A 293 26.77 -27.60 -1.12
C ALA A 293 26.83 -26.09 -1.39
N GLY A 294 25.74 -25.50 -1.90
CA GLY A 294 25.64 -24.05 -2.13
C GLY A 294 25.75 -23.23 -0.83
N ALA A 295 25.12 -23.70 0.25
CA ALA A 295 25.17 -23.04 1.55
C ALA A 295 26.58 -22.97 2.16
N MET A 296 27.46 -23.94 1.87
CA MET A 296 28.85 -23.93 2.35
C MET A 296 29.70 -22.84 1.68
N VAL A 297 29.38 -22.46 0.45
CA VAL A 297 30.17 -21.53 -0.37
C VAL A 297 29.53 -20.15 -0.50
N SER A 298 28.23 -20.01 -0.20
CA SER A 298 27.54 -18.73 -0.32
C SER A 298 28.01 -17.74 0.75
N ARG A 299 28.56 -16.62 0.27
CA ARG A 299 28.82 -15.42 1.09
C ARG A 299 27.57 -14.63 1.48
N VAL A 300 26.40 -14.92 0.89
CA VAL A 300 25.15 -14.22 1.15
C VAL A 300 24.36 -14.89 2.27
N SER A 301 24.18 -16.21 2.22
CA SER A 301 23.45 -16.97 3.24
C SER A 301 23.97 -18.40 3.37
N GLY A 302 24.26 -18.80 4.62
CA GLY A 302 24.68 -20.17 4.97
C GLY A 302 23.53 -21.14 5.24
N THR A 303 22.28 -20.75 4.95
CA THR A 303 21.09 -21.55 5.23
C THR A 303 20.67 -22.37 4.01
N VAL A 304 20.53 -23.68 4.20
CA VAL A 304 19.99 -24.62 3.19
C VAL A 304 18.48 -24.46 3.11
N VAL A 305 17.93 -24.42 1.90
CA VAL A 305 16.48 -24.44 1.68
C VAL A 305 15.98 -25.87 1.62
N ARG A 306 14.97 -26.16 2.43
CA ARG A 306 14.33 -27.47 2.54
C ARG A 306 12.92 -27.41 1.96
N ASP A 307 12.37 -28.57 1.61
CA ASP A 307 10.97 -28.72 1.17
C ASP A 307 9.98 -28.06 2.16
N GLN A 308 10.27 -28.13 3.47
CA GLN A 308 9.47 -27.52 4.53
C GLN A 308 9.39 -25.99 4.41
N ASP A 309 10.44 -25.33 3.94
CA ASP A 309 10.47 -23.87 3.79
C ASP A 309 9.55 -23.43 2.65
N ILE A 310 9.48 -24.22 1.57
CA ILE A 310 8.59 -23.97 0.43
C ILE A 310 7.14 -24.33 0.78
N LEU A 311 6.92 -25.43 1.50
CA LEU A 311 5.60 -25.80 2.03
C LEU A 311 5.07 -24.76 3.02
N ALA A 312 5.93 -24.09 3.80
CA ALA A 312 5.50 -22.99 4.65
C ALA A 312 4.92 -21.82 3.85
N MET A 313 5.40 -21.56 2.63
CA MET A 313 4.80 -20.55 1.73
C MET A 313 3.44 -21.01 1.20
N GLU A 314 3.28 -22.30 0.87
CA GLU A 314 1.98 -22.88 0.53
C GLU A 314 0.99 -22.67 1.69
N THR A 315 1.41 -22.95 2.93
CA THR A 315 0.59 -22.75 4.13
C THR A 315 0.19 -21.30 4.32
N VAL A 316 1.11 -20.34 4.15
CA VAL A 316 0.77 -18.90 4.21
C VAL A 316 -0.32 -18.56 3.20
N LEU A 317 -0.20 -19.02 1.95
CA LEU A 317 -1.22 -18.76 0.93
C LEU A 317 -2.55 -19.46 1.25
N ALA A 318 -2.51 -20.64 1.86
CA ALA A 318 -3.69 -21.38 2.26
C ALA A 318 -4.45 -20.71 3.42
N GLU A 319 -3.72 -20.17 4.41
CA GLU A 319 -4.28 -19.64 5.66
C GLU A 319 -4.53 -18.12 5.61
N GLU A 320 -3.62 -17.35 5.00
CA GLU A 320 -3.68 -15.88 4.93
C GLU A 320 -4.06 -15.36 3.54
N GLY A 321 -4.24 -16.24 2.54
CA GLY A 321 -4.48 -15.84 1.16
C GLY A 321 -5.66 -14.90 0.94
N GLU A 322 -6.75 -15.06 1.72
CA GLU A 322 -7.90 -14.15 1.66
C GLU A 322 -7.53 -12.71 2.07
N ASP A 323 -6.72 -12.56 3.12
CA ASP A 323 -6.26 -11.27 3.60
C ASP A 323 -5.31 -10.64 2.58
N LEU A 324 -4.41 -11.43 1.99
CA LEU A 324 -3.42 -10.94 1.04
C LEU A 324 -4.07 -10.26 -0.17
N VAL A 325 -5.18 -10.78 -0.70
CA VAL A 325 -5.83 -10.23 -1.90
C VAL A 325 -6.84 -9.11 -1.64
N LEU A 326 -7.16 -8.84 -0.37
CA LEU A 326 -8.30 -7.99 0.01
C LEU A 326 -8.17 -6.52 -0.43
N PHE A 327 -6.96 -5.95 -0.28
CA PHE A 327 -6.68 -4.53 -0.55
C PHE A 327 -5.60 -4.31 -1.62
N LEU A 328 -5.15 -5.38 -2.30
CA LEU A 328 -4.32 -5.27 -3.51
C LEU A 328 -5.03 -4.43 -4.57
N ARG A 329 -4.29 -3.86 -5.52
CA ARG A 329 -4.86 -2.97 -6.52
C ARG A 329 -5.20 -3.71 -7.80
N HIS A 330 -4.27 -4.52 -8.28
CA HIS A 330 -4.31 -5.16 -9.59
C HIS A 330 -4.48 -6.67 -9.48
N VAL A 331 -3.74 -7.32 -8.56
CA VAL A 331 -3.77 -8.77 -8.37
C VAL A 331 -5.15 -9.21 -7.91
N ARG A 332 -5.68 -10.21 -8.59
CA ARG A 332 -6.99 -10.82 -8.33
C ARG A 332 -6.91 -12.30 -8.04
N THR A 333 -5.88 -12.96 -8.56
CA THR A 333 -5.70 -14.40 -8.44
C THR A 333 -4.29 -14.68 -7.97
N VAL A 334 -4.17 -15.50 -6.92
CA VAL A 334 -2.91 -16.05 -6.45
C VAL A 334 -3.00 -17.57 -6.46
N VAL A 335 -2.03 -18.23 -7.07
CA VAL A 335 -1.99 -19.69 -7.22
C VAL A 335 -0.66 -20.22 -6.69
N PHE A 336 -0.71 -21.37 -6.01
CA PHE A 336 0.45 -22.18 -5.68
C PHE A 336 0.31 -23.56 -6.31
N SER A 337 1.34 -24.03 -7.00
CA SER A 337 1.38 -25.35 -7.62
C SER A 337 2.72 -26.04 -7.42
N GLU A 338 2.73 -27.35 -7.57
CA GLU A 338 3.91 -28.19 -7.51
C GLU A 338 4.08 -28.93 -8.85
N ILE A 339 5.31 -29.01 -9.35
CA ILE A 339 5.70 -29.96 -10.38
C ILE A 339 6.53 -31.04 -9.69
N PRO A 340 6.02 -32.29 -9.60
CA PRO A 340 6.77 -33.38 -8.99
C PRO A 340 8.08 -33.68 -9.73
N PRO A 341 9.02 -34.40 -9.11
CA PRO A 341 10.30 -34.75 -9.74
C PRO A 341 10.16 -35.48 -11.09
N ASP A 342 9.07 -36.21 -11.31
CA ASP A 342 8.80 -36.91 -12.58
C ASP A 342 8.30 -36.00 -13.71
N GLY A 343 7.93 -34.76 -13.38
CA GLY A 343 7.47 -33.74 -14.33
C GLY A 343 6.17 -34.03 -15.06
N LYS A 344 5.39 -35.05 -14.66
CA LYS A 344 4.24 -35.51 -15.45
C LYS A 344 3.05 -34.56 -15.41
N GLN A 345 2.82 -33.87 -14.29
CA GLN A 345 1.66 -33.01 -14.11
C GLN A 345 1.98 -31.82 -13.20
N LEU A 346 1.44 -30.66 -13.54
CA LEU A 346 1.36 -29.51 -12.64
C LEU A 346 0.19 -29.72 -11.66
N LEU A 347 0.49 -29.82 -10.37
CA LEU A 347 -0.48 -30.05 -9.31
C LEU A 347 -0.84 -28.72 -8.65
N GLU A 348 -2.06 -28.21 -8.88
CA GLU A 348 -2.55 -27.02 -8.17
C GLU A 348 -2.85 -27.37 -6.71
N ARG A 349 -2.22 -26.63 -5.77
CA ARG A 349 -2.29 -26.89 -4.33
C ARG A 349 -3.22 -25.91 -3.63
N VAL A 350 -3.08 -24.63 -3.97
CA VAL A 350 -3.84 -23.52 -3.40
C VAL A 350 -4.17 -22.54 -4.51
N ARG A 351 -5.40 -22.06 -4.52
CA ARG A 351 -5.86 -21.00 -5.39
C ARG A 351 -6.75 -20.06 -4.62
N VAL A 352 -6.48 -18.77 -4.73
CA VAL A 352 -7.29 -17.71 -4.15
C VAL A 352 -7.69 -16.75 -5.25
N ASP A 353 -8.99 -16.58 -5.46
CA ASP A 353 -9.58 -15.68 -6.46
C ASP A 353 -10.45 -14.62 -5.80
N THR A 354 -10.41 -13.41 -6.38
CA THR A 354 -11.33 -12.32 -6.05
C THR A 354 -12.33 -12.09 -7.18
N GLU A 355 -13.59 -12.03 -6.81
CA GLU A 355 -14.71 -11.78 -7.72
C GLU A 355 -15.45 -10.51 -7.34
N LEU A 356 -15.74 -9.69 -8.34
CA LEU A 356 -16.48 -8.44 -8.24
C LEU A 356 -17.55 -8.46 -9.34
N THR A 357 -18.71 -7.86 -9.07
CA THR A 357 -19.67 -7.57 -10.14
C THR A 357 -19.06 -6.56 -11.12
N ASP A 358 -19.53 -6.50 -12.37
CA ASP A 358 -19.01 -5.53 -13.36
C ASP A 358 -19.10 -4.09 -12.86
N ARG A 359 -20.20 -3.77 -12.16
CA ARG A 359 -20.42 -2.48 -11.50
C ARG A 359 -19.36 -2.20 -10.45
N ASP A 360 -19.13 -3.14 -9.53
CA ASP A 360 -18.16 -3.01 -8.45
C ASP A 360 -16.71 -2.96 -8.98
N ALA A 361 -16.41 -3.73 -10.01
CA ALA A 361 -15.12 -3.71 -10.70
C ALA A 361 -14.88 -2.38 -11.43
N ALA A 362 -15.92 -1.74 -11.99
CA ALA A 362 -15.81 -0.41 -12.58
C ALA A 362 -15.59 0.67 -11.52
N LEU A 363 -16.32 0.60 -10.40
CA LEU A 363 -16.16 1.48 -9.25
C LEU A 363 -14.73 1.41 -8.67
N ARG A 364 -14.20 0.21 -8.45
CA ARG A 364 -12.83 0.00 -7.96
C ARG A 364 -11.78 0.54 -8.95
N ARG A 365 -11.95 0.30 -10.25
CA ARG A 365 -11.04 0.84 -11.30
C ARG A 365 -11.05 2.36 -11.34
N ALA A 366 -12.23 2.99 -11.27
CA ALA A 366 -12.35 4.45 -11.26
C ALA A 366 -11.68 5.07 -10.02
N TYR A 367 -11.84 4.43 -8.86
CA TYR A 367 -11.15 4.81 -7.62
C TYR A 367 -9.61 4.73 -7.77
N GLN A 368 -9.10 3.64 -8.33
CA GLN A 368 -7.65 3.45 -8.54
C GLN A 368 -7.07 4.44 -9.55
N ALA A 369 -7.80 4.74 -10.62
CA ALA A 369 -7.40 5.74 -11.60
C ALA A 369 -7.26 7.13 -10.96
N ARG A 370 -8.19 7.49 -10.06
CA ARG A 370 -8.10 8.75 -9.30
C ARG A 370 -6.95 8.78 -8.31
N LEU A 371 -6.68 7.68 -7.61
CA LEU A 371 -5.52 7.58 -6.73
C LEU A 371 -4.21 7.79 -7.51
N SER A 372 -4.20 7.32 -8.76
CA SER A 372 -3.04 7.40 -9.67
C SER A 372 -2.72 8.82 -10.18
N GLN A 373 -3.65 9.77 -10.03
CA GLN A 373 -3.50 11.15 -10.48
C GLN A 373 -3.01 12.03 -9.33
N ASP A 374 -2.01 12.89 -9.57
CA ASP A 374 -1.61 13.94 -8.61
C ASP A 374 -2.76 14.94 -8.51
N MET A 375 -3.54 14.83 -7.44
CA MET A 375 -4.71 15.68 -7.22
C MET A 375 -4.43 16.75 -6.18
N ASP A 376 -4.60 18.00 -6.59
CA ASP A 376 -4.86 19.12 -5.70
C ASP A 376 -6.24 18.91 -5.03
N GLY A 377 -6.22 18.46 -3.78
CA GLY A 377 -6.99 19.00 -2.67
C GLY A 377 -8.53 19.13 -2.70
N ASN A 378 -9.26 18.84 -3.77
CA ASN A 378 -10.70 19.10 -3.81
C ASN A 378 -11.56 17.83 -3.61
N SER A 379 -12.34 17.88 -2.53
CA SER A 379 -13.41 16.96 -2.10
C SER A 379 -13.04 15.46 -1.94
N PRO A 380 -13.34 14.85 -0.77
CA PRO A 380 -13.08 13.43 -0.55
C PRO A 380 -13.84 12.56 -1.54
N THR A 381 -13.14 11.65 -2.21
CA THR A 381 -13.76 10.68 -3.11
C THR A 381 -13.90 9.35 -2.40
N SER A 382 -15.14 8.89 -2.19
CA SER A 382 -15.43 7.59 -1.57
C SER A 382 -16.10 6.62 -2.54
N VAL A 383 -15.80 5.34 -2.39
CA VAL A 383 -16.39 4.23 -3.14
C VAL A 383 -16.80 3.11 -2.20
N SER A 384 -17.90 2.42 -2.50
CA SER A 384 -18.33 1.21 -1.80
C SER A 384 -18.59 0.12 -2.81
N TYR A 385 -17.97 -1.04 -2.59
CA TYR A 385 -18.13 -2.21 -3.45
C TYR A 385 -18.18 -3.50 -2.60
N VAL A 386 -18.69 -4.57 -3.19
CA VAL A 386 -18.71 -5.91 -2.56
C VAL A 386 -17.77 -6.83 -3.33
N MET A 387 -16.90 -7.51 -2.61
CA MET A 387 -15.95 -8.47 -3.15
C MET A 387 -16.20 -9.85 -2.56
N THR A 388 -16.19 -10.87 -3.40
CA THR A 388 -16.23 -12.27 -2.98
C THR A 388 -14.82 -12.84 -3.09
N VAL A 389 -14.35 -13.52 -2.06
CA VAL A 389 -13.07 -14.24 -2.08
C VAL A 389 -13.34 -15.73 -2.07
N LYS A 390 -12.75 -16.44 -3.03
CA LYS A 390 -12.83 -17.89 -3.16
C LYS A 390 -11.46 -18.47 -2.89
N THR A 391 -11.39 -19.50 -2.06
CA THR A 391 -10.18 -20.28 -1.84
C THR A 391 -10.46 -21.74 -2.17
N SER A 392 -9.53 -22.41 -2.84
CA SER A 392 -9.65 -23.85 -3.15
C SER A 392 -9.66 -24.73 -1.88
N ARG A 393 -9.23 -24.18 -0.74
CA ARG A 393 -9.22 -24.87 0.57
C ARG A 393 -10.55 -24.82 1.31
N ALA A 394 -11.50 -23.97 0.89
CA ALA A 394 -12.81 -23.84 1.51
C ALA A 394 -13.93 -24.14 0.52
N SER A 395 -14.97 -24.82 0.98
CA SER A 395 -16.16 -25.12 0.16
C SER A 395 -17.07 -23.91 -0.04
N ALA A 396 -16.95 -22.90 0.81
CA ALA A 396 -17.71 -21.66 0.75
C ALA A 396 -16.80 -20.47 0.46
N SER A 397 -17.38 -19.41 -0.10
CA SER A 397 -16.69 -18.14 -0.36
C SER A 397 -16.98 -17.15 0.76
N THR A 398 -16.01 -16.29 1.07
CA THR A 398 -16.24 -15.13 1.93
C THR A 398 -16.73 -13.95 1.12
N VAL A 399 -17.57 -13.11 1.73
CA VAL A 399 -18.12 -11.91 1.08
C VAL A 399 -17.78 -10.71 1.92
N TRP A 400 -17.16 -9.71 1.31
CA TRP A 400 -16.62 -8.53 1.95
C TRP A 400 -17.24 -7.27 1.39
N ARG A 401 -17.66 -6.37 2.27
CA ARG A 401 -18.00 -5.00 1.88
C ARG A 401 -16.81 -4.12 2.16
N VAL A 402 -16.27 -3.50 1.12
CA VAL A 402 -15.16 -2.56 1.22
C VAL A 402 -15.69 -1.16 0.95
N ILE A 403 -15.33 -0.23 1.83
CA ILE A 403 -15.51 1.20 1.59
C ILE A 403 -14.15 1.86 1.62
N SER A 404 -13.79 2.51 0.52
CA SER A 404 -12.51 3.19 0.34
C SER A 404 -12.72 4.69 0.17
N GLN A 405 -11.74 5.49 0.58
CA GLN A 405 -11.77 6.94 0.40
C GLN A 405 -10.36 7.48 0.15
N ILE A 406 -10.31 8.46 -0.76
CA ILE A 406 -9.17 9.35 -1.02
C ILE A 406 -9.53 10.71 -0.45
N GLY A 407 -8.59 11.34 0.25
CA GLY A 407 -8.80 12.63 0.89
C GLY A 407 -9.57 12.53 2.21
N VAL A 408 -9.60 13.65 2.91
CA VAL A 408 -10.43 13.88 4.11
C VAL A 408 -11.42 15.01 3.81
N GLN A 409 -12.44 15.20 4.65
CA GLN A 409 -13.41 16.29 4.46
C GLN A 409 -12.74 17.66 4.59
N GLU A 410 -13.18 18.63 3.78
CA GLU A 410 -12.71 20.02 3.85
C GLU A 410 -13.01 20.63 5.22
N GLY A 411 -12.06 21.41 5.75
CA GLY A 411 -12.14 22.03 7.09
C GLY A 411 -11.64 21.16 8.25
N THR A 412 -11.14 19.95 7.99
CA THR A 412 -10.34 19.22 8.98
C THR A 412 -8.95 19.85 9.15
N GLU A 413 -8.31 19.61 10.31
CA GLU A 413 -6.90 19.99 10.56
C GLU A 413 -6.00 19.67 9.36
N GLU A 414 -5.03 20.55 9.11
CA GLU A 414 -4.06 20.36 8.03
C GLU A 414 -3.33 19.02 8.16
N SER A 415 -3.01 18.40 7.01
CA SER A 415 -2.22 17.18 6.99
C SER A 415 -0.90 17.41 7.75
N PRO A 416 -0.54 16.54 8.72
CA PRO A 416 0.71 16.68 9.45
C PRO A 416 1.94 16.42 8.56
N VAL A 417 1.73 15.89 7.34
CA VAL A 417 2.77 15.69 6.33
C VAL A 417 2.33 16.36 5.02
N PRO A 418 2.88 17.55 4.71
CA PRO A 418 2.57 18.27 3.48
C PRO A 418 2.84 17.42 2.22
N GLY A 419 1.96 17.54 1.22
CA GLY A 419 2.08 16.81 -0.06
C GLY A 419 1.78 15.31 0.01
N ARG A 420 1.45 14.75 1.19
CA ARG A 420 1.04 13.35 1.32
C ARG A 420 -0.49 13.22 1.28
N LEU A 421 -1.02 12.62 0.22
CA LEU A 421 -2.45 12.38 0.05
C LEU A 421 -2.94 11.25 0.99
N PRO A 422 -3.93 11.50 1.88
CA PRO A 422 -4.49 10.45 2.73
C PRO A 422 -5.42 9.55 1.93
N TYR A 423 -5.27 8.24 2.07
CA TYR A 423 -6.22 7.27 1.51
C TYR A 423 -6.28 5.99 2.35
N GLY A 424 -7.42 5.31 2.29
CA GLY A 424 -7.69 4.17 3.14
C GLY A 424 -9.02 3.50 2.87
N ALA A 425 -9.30 2.45 3.62
CA ALA A 425 -10.50 1.65 3.49
C ALA A 425 -10.88 0.93 4.79
N VAL A 426 -12.16 0.60 4.91
CA VAL A 426 -12.69 -0.34 5.90
C VAL A 426 -13.31 -1.52 5.15
N ALA A 427 -12.97 -2.74 5.56
CA ALA A 427 -13.54 -3.97 4.99
C ALA A 427 -14.20 -4.83 6.07
N ALA A 428 -15.49 -5.12 5.88
CA ALA A 428 -16.27 -5.94 6.79
C ALA A 428 -16.68 -7.26 6.13
N CYS A 429 -16.43 -8.37 6.81
CA CYS A 429 -16.86 -9.68 6.35
C CYS A 429 -18.37 -9.84 6.57
N LEU A 430 -19.14 -9.86 5.49
CA LEU A 430 -20.59 -10.07 5.51
C LEU A 430 -20.94 -11.55 5.67
N LYS A 431 -20.15 -12.43 5.06
CA LYS A 431 -20.32 -13.89 5.11
C LYS A 431 -18.97 -14.54 5.46
N PRO A 432 -18.66 -14.78 6.75
CA PRO A 432 -17.44 -15.47 7.17
C PRO A 432 -17.54 -16.98 6.93
N LEU A 433 -16.40 -17.66 6.77
CA LEU A 433 -16.34 -19.13 6.66
C LEU A 433 -16.74 -19.82 7.98
N ILE A 434 -16.32 -19.24 9.10
CA ILE A 434 -16.56 -19.77 10.44
C ILE A 434 -17.31 -18.71 11.25
N SER A 435 -18.34 -19.12 11.99
CA SER A 435 -19.20 -18.23 12.78
C SER A 435 -18.57 -17.75 14.10
N HIS A 436 -17.24 -17.81 14.25
CA HIS A 436 -16.54 -17.27 15.42
C HIS A 436 -16.45 -15.74 15.39
N GLU A 437 -16.11 -15.15 16.55
CA GLU A 437 -15.83 -13.71 16.63
C GLU A 437 -14.68 -13.34 15.71
N PHE A 438 -15.01 -12.60 14.66
CA PHE A 438 -14.06 -12.11 13.69
C PHE A 438 -13.20 -11.00 14.32
N THR A 439 -11.88 -11.19 14.31
CA THR A 439 -10.92 -10.17 14.76
C THR A 439 -10.21 -9.56 13.57
N GLY A 440 -10.40 -8.26 13.40
CA GLY A 440 -9.82 -7.46 12.34
C GLY A 440 -8.30 -7.34 12.42
N LYS A 441 -7.73 -6.84 11.32
CA LYS A 441 -6.30 -6.63 11.10
C LYS A 441 -6.10 -5.25 10.49
N ALA A 442 -4.91 -4.68 10.68
CA ALA A 442 -4.50 -3.44 10.04
C ALA A 442 -3.72 -3.76 8.76
N PHE A 443 -3.93 -2.96 7.74
CA PHE A 443 -3.31 -3.12 6.43
C PHE A 443 -2.61 -1.84 6.01
N CYS A 444 -1.50 -2.01 5.30
CA CYS A 444 -0.90 -0.99 4.45
C CYS A 444 -0.73 -1.64 3.08
N THR A 445 -1.84 -1.72 2.34
CA THR A 445 -2.07 -2.59 1.16
C THR A 445 -2.10 -4.09 1.50
N LEU A 446 -1.06 -4.61 2.14
CA LEU A 446 -0.98 -5.98 2.65
C LEU A 446 -1.17 -6.02 4.19
N PRO A 447 -1.58 -7.18 4.75
CA PRO A 447 -1.85 -7.30 6.18
C PRO A 447 -0.56 -7.10 6.99
N LEU A 448 -0.63 -6.26 8.00
CA LEU A 448 0.38 -6.21 9.04
C LEU A 448 0.24 -7.46 9.93
N PRO A 449 1.33 -8.00 10.51
CA PRO A 449 1.29 -9.13 11.43
C PRO A 449 0.74 -8.73 12.81
N LEU A 450 -0.40 -8.04 12.85
CA LEU A 450 -1.08 -7.58 14.05
C LEU A 450 -2.60 -7.63 13.87
N THR A 451 -3.30 -8.03 14.93
CA THR A 451 -4.76 -7.96 15.04
C THR A 451 -5.18 -6.67 15.71
N THR A 452 -6.20 -5.99 15.20
CA THR A 452 -6.65 -4.69 15.75
C THR A 452 -7.60 -4.83 16.93
N GLY A 453 -8.28 -5.98 17.05
CA GLY A 453 -9.39 -6.16 17.99
C GLY A 453 -10.74 -5.57 17.50
N LEU A 454 -10.77 -5.03 16.28
CA LEU A 454 -11.98 -4.48 15.66
C LEU A 454 -12.77 -5.57 14.92
N PRO A 455 -14.10 -5.47 14.77
CA PRO A 455 -14.88 -6.45 14.00
C PRO A 455 -14.79 -6.24 12.47
N VAL A 456 -13.80 -5.48 12.00
CA VAL A 456 -13.56 -5.15 10.58
C VAL A 456 -12.05 -5.02 10.33
N HIS A 457 -11.61 -5.25 9.11
CA HIS A 457 -10.27 -4.86 8.67
C HIS A 457 -10.21 -3.36 8.36
N ILE A 458 -9.06 -2.75 8.63
CA ILE A 458 -8.78 -1.35 8.30
C ILE A 458 -7.51 -1.27 7.45
N ASN A 459 -7.54 -0.44 6.42
CA ASN A 459 -6.40 -0.17 5.54
C ASN A 459 -6.19 1.33 5.45
N ALA A 460 -4.94 1.78 5.49
CA ALA A 460 -4.58 3.14 5.11
C ALA A 460 -3.11 3.17 4.69
N ASN A 461 -2.67 4.28 4.09
CA ASN A 461 -1.25 4.54 3.85
C ASN A 461 -0.51 4.91 5.14
N PHE A 462 -0.60 4.02 6.13
CA PHE A 462 0.06 4.15 7.41
C PHE A 462 1.58 4.14 7.28
N SER A 463 2.21 4.83 8.20
CA SER A 463 3.65 4.80 8.42
C SER A 463 3.99 3.66 9.37
N VAL A 464 4.78 2.71 8.87
CA VAL A 464 5.18 1.49 9.59
C VAL A 464 6.68 1.49 9.89
N ASP A 465 7.10 0.67 10.85
CA ASP A 465 8.50 0.42 11.14
C ASP A 465 9.23 -0.22 9.94
N ALA A 466 10.57 -0.31 10.01
CA ALA A 466 11.37 -0.86 8.90
C ALA A 466 10.97 -2.31 8.55
N ALA A 467 10.63 -3.11 9.56
CA ALA A 467 10.18 -4.49 9.40
C ALA A 467 8.69 -4.63 9.00
N ARG A 468 7.96 -3.51 8.84
CA ARG A 468 6.52 -3.48 8.51
C ARG A 468 5.64 -4.33 9.45
N ARG A 469 6.00 -4.40 10.73
CA ARG A 469 5.30 -5.20 11.75
C ARG A 469 4.25 -4.40 12.50
N ILE A 470 4.55 -3.13 12.78
CA ILE A 470 3.69 -2.27 13.59
C ILE A 470 3.59 -0.86 13.00
N LEU A 471 2.55 -0.14 13.40
CA LEU A 471 2.45 1.30 13.17
C LEU A 471 3.56 2.00 13.96
N ARG A 472 4.25 2.97 13.34
CA ARG A 472 5.20 3.81 14.07
C ARG A 472 4.50 4.58 15.19
N GLN A 473 5.15 4.60 16.36
CA GLN A 473 4.68 5.29 17.56
C GLN A 473 5.76 6.20 18.18
N ASP A 474 6.86 6.44 17.46
CA ASP A 474 7.97 7.25 17.97
C ASP A 474 7.47 8.67 18.29
N SER A 475 7.70 9.12 19.52
CA SER A 475 7.22 10.41 20.01
C SER A 475 7.90 11.58 19.30
N GLY A 476 7.14 12.62 18.96
CA GLY A 476 7.66 13.83 18.30
C GLY A 476 7.90 13.72 16.78
N ASN A 477 7.54 12.60 16.15
CA ASN A 477 7.71 12.39 14.71
C ASN A 477 6.42 12.71 13.92
N THR A 478 6.54 13.39 12.78
CA THR A 478 5.44 13.66 11.83
C THR A 478 4.78 12.38 11.31
N GLU A 479 5.51 11.26 11.27
CA GLU A 479 4.99 9.95 10.87
C GLU A 479 4.00 9.36 11.89
N THR A 480 4.19 9.62 13.19
CA THR A 480 3.24 9.22 14.24
C THR A 480 1.99 10.09 14.19
N ALA A 481 2.16 11.40 13.98
CA ALA A 481 1.05 12.32 13.77
C ALA A 481 0.23 11.96 12.52
N TRP A 482 0.88 11.50 11.45
CA TRP A 482 0.24 10.97 10.24
C TRP A 482 -0.67 9.78 10.52
N ASN A 483 -0.21 8.79 11.27
CA ASN A 483 -1.03 7.63 11.65
C ASN A 483 -2.25 8.05 12.48
N SER A 484 -2.07 8.92 13.48
CA SER A 484 -3.17 9.47 14.29
C SER A 484 -4.18 10.24 13.45
N PHE A 485 -3.69 11.08 12.52
CA PHE A 485 -4.52 11.82 11.57
C PHE A 485 -5.35 10.88 10.69
N LEU A 486 -4.75 9.83 10.11
CA LEU A 486 -5.48 8.83 9.32
C LEU A 486 -6.55 8.11 10.15
N LEU A 487 -6.22 7.64 11.36
CA LEU A 487 -7.18 6.95 12.21
C LEU A 487 -8.39 7.84 12.56
N GLN A 488 -8.13 9.10 12.90
CA GLN A 488 -9.17 10.03 13.36
C GLN A 488 -9.98 10.68 12.22
N ARG A 489 -9.30 11.14 11.16
CA ARG A 489 -9.91 11.98 10.11
C ARG A 489 -10.29 11.20 8.85
N LEU A 490 -9.80 9.98 8.70
CA LEU A 490 -10.10 9.13 7.54
C LEU A 490 -10.82 7.83 7.96
N VAL A 491 -10.20 7.01 8.81
CA VAL A 491 -10.70 5.66 9.14
C VAL A 491 -11.98 5.71 9.99
N ALA A 492 -12.06 6.58 11.01
CA ALA A 492 -13.29 6.72 11.81
C ALA A 492 -14.53 7.15 10.98
N PRO A 493 -14.45 8.20 10.12
CA PRO A 493 -15.54 8.52 9.20
C PRO A 493 -15.89 7.39 8.22
N LEU A 494 -14.87 6.72 7.65
CA LEU A 494 -15.08 5.55 6.78
C LEU A 494 -15.83 4.41 7.49
N TYR A 495 -15.53 4.16 8.75
CA TYR A 495 -16.22 3.17 9.57
C TYR A 495 -17.71 3.52 9.71
N CYS A 496 -18.01 4.79 9.99
CA CYS A 496 -19.39 5.28 10.09
C CYS A 496 -20.13 5.20 8.75
N ALA A 497 -19.43 5.51 7.65
CA ALA A 497 -19.95 5.33 6.30
C ALA A 497 -20.29 3.86 6.02
N PHE A 498 -19.44 2.93 6.49
CA PHE A 498 -19.71 1.49 6.42
C PHE A 498 -20.98 1.10 7.18
N LEU A 499 -21.12 1.48 8.46
CA LEU A 499 -22.31 1.16 9.24
C LEU A 499 -23.57 1.74 8.58
N THR A 500 -23.52 3.00 8.13
CA THR A 500 -24.63 3.64 7.41
C THR A 500 -25.01 2.88 6.13
N ARG A 501 -24.00 2.48 5.35
CA ARG A 501 -24.20 1.74 4.09
C ARG A 501 -24.71 0.33 4.36
N GLN A 502 -24.30 -0.31 5.45
CA GLN A 502 -24.78 -1.62 5.85
C GLN A 502 -26.24 -1.56 6.33
N TRP A 503 -26.60 -0.56 7.14
CA TRP A 503 -27.98 -0.31 7.54
C TRP A 503 -28.91 -0.12 6.33
N LYS A 504 -28.52 0.75 5.38
CA LYS A 504 -29.28 0.96 4.13
C LYS A 504 -29.44 -0.31 3.31
N ALA A 505 -28.42 -1.16 3.27
CA ALA A 505 -28.46 -2.41 2.50
C ALA A 505 -29.38 -3.48 3.12
N LEU A 506 -29.74 -3.36 4.40
CA LEU A 506 -30.75 -4.22 5.01
C LEU A 506 -32.18 -3.85 4.59
N GLY A 507 -32.40 -2.66 4.02
CA GLY A 507 -33.74 -2.21 3.64
C GLY A 507 -34.70 -2.15 4.84
N PRO A 508 -34.38 -1.37 5.89
CA PRO A 508 -35.07 -1.42 7.18
C PRO A 508 -36.58 -1.15 7.09
N GLU A 509 -37.00 -0.33 6.14
CA GLU A 509 -38.42 -0.03 5.88
C GLU A 509 -39.22 -1.26 5.41
N GLY A 510 -38.54 -2.26 4.83
CA GLY A 510 -39.13 -3.52 4.38
C GLY A 510 -38.94 -4.69 5.35
N LEU A 511 -38.22 -4.50 6.47
CA LEU A 511 -37.93 -5.60 7.41
C LEU A 511 -39.17 -5.91 8.27
N GLN A 512 -39.84 -7.01 7.95
CA GLN A 512 -40.91 -7.58 8.77
C GLN A 512 -40.49 -8.94 9.31
N TYR A 513 -40.62 -9.13 10.63
CA TYR A 513 -40.20 -10.36 11.30
C TYR A 513 -41.37 -11.04 12.01
N LYS A 514 -41.36 -12.37 11.98
CA LYS A 514 -42.36 -13.20 12.66
C LYS A 514 -42.31 -13.07 14.18
N SER A 515 -41.15 -12.73 14.75
CA SER A 515 -40.97 -12.49 16.18
C SER A 515 -39.81 -11.54 16.45
N LEU A 516 -39.81 -10.96 17.65
CA LEU A 516 -38.70 -10.10 18.12
C LEU A 516 -37.37 -10.85 18.17
N LYS A 517 -37.39 -12.16 18.52
CA LYS A 517 -36.20 -13.00 18.58
C LYS A 517 -35.55 -13.13 17.20
N VAL A 518 -36.34 -13.37 16.14
CA VAL A 518 -35.82 -13.48 14.77
C VAL A 518 -35.26 -12.14 14.29
N CYS A 519 -35.93 -11.03 14.63
CA CYS A 519 -35.41 -9.68 14.37
C CYS A 519 -34.04 -9.46 15.05
N GLN A 520 -33.91 -9.83 16.33
CA GLN A 520 -32.67 -9.71 17.10
C GLN A 520 -31.54 -10.53 16.47
N GLU A 521 -31.78 -11.80 16.15
CA GLU A 521 -30.78 -12.68 15.55
C GLU A 521 -30.32 -12.15 14.18
N HIS A 522 -31.26 -11.68 13.37
CA HIS A 522 -30.97 -11.08 12.06
C HIS A 522 -30.13 -9.80 12.21
N LEU A 523 -30.53 -8.86 13.07
CA LEU A 523 -29.80 -7.62 13.29
C LEU A 523 -28.43 -7.86 13.95
N ALA A 524 -28.35 -8.80 14.89
CA ALA A 524 -27.09 -9.18 15.53
C ALA A 524 -26.09 -9.65 14.48
N PHE A 525 -26.50 -10.59 13.61
CA PHE A 525 -25.62 -11.17 12.61
C PHE A 525 -25.29 -10.20 11.47
N HIS A 526 -26.25 -9.41 10.98
CA HIS A 526 -26.03 -8.60 9.77
C HIS A 526 -25.67 -7.13 10.01
N TYR A 527 -25.75 -6.63 11.26
CA TYR A 527 -25.47 -5.22 11.57
C TYR A 527 -24.74 -5.00 12.89
N LEU A 528 -25.34 -5.41 14.01
CA LEU A 528 -24.86 -5.03 15.35
C LEU A 528 -23.48 -5.62 15.68
N ARG A 529 -23.11 -6.78 15.11
CA ARG A 529 -21.77 -7.37 15.29
C ARG A 529 -20.63 -6.48 14.80
N PHE A 530 -20.90 -5.50 13.94
CA PHE A 530 -19.87 -4.62 13.41
C PHE A 530 -19.65 -3.36 14.25
N PHE A 531 -20.31 -3.22 15.41
CA PHE A 531 -20.01 -2.12 16.32
C PHE A 531 -18.75 -2.45 17.14
N PRO A 532 -17.71 -1.61 17.11
CA PRO A 532 -16.46 -1.89 17.82
C PRO A 532 -16.61 -1.72 19.34
N VAL A 533 -15.80 -2.44 20.09
CA VAL A 533 -15.75 -2.39 21.56
C VAL A 533 -14.36 -1.90 21.99
N VAL A 534 -14.28 -0.83 22.78
CA VAL A 534 -13.01 -0.16 23.16
C VAL A 534 -12.07 -1.15 23.85
N LYS A 535 -12.59 -1.99 24.75
CA LYS A 535 -11.78 -2.94 25.52
C LYS A 535 -11.21 -4.09 24.68
N HIS A 536 -11.82 -4.39 23.53
CA HIS A 536 -11.33 -5.45 22.64
C HIS A 536 -10.25 -4.92 21.69
N ALA A 537 -10.26 -3.61 21.40
CA ALA A 537 -9.26 -2.98 20.56
C ALA A 537 -7.91 -2.86 21.27
N LEU A 538 -6.82 -3.12 20.53
CA LEU A 538 -5.48 -2.82 21.00
C LEU A 538 -5.36 -1.32 21.35
N PRO A 539 -4.50 -0.94 22.32
CA PRO A 539 -4.35 0.45 22.77
C PRO A 539 -4.24 1.48 21.64
N THR A 540 -3.46 1.17 20.59
CA THR A 540 -3.27 2.01 19.40
C THR A 540 -4.56 2.34 18.65
N PHE A 541 -5.58 1.47 18.73
CA PHE A 541 -6.86 1.63 18.02
C PHE A 541 -8.02 2.01 18.96
N GLN A 542 -7.81 2.13 20.27
CA GLN A 542 -8.89 2.50 21.18
C GLN A 542 -9.44 3.90 20.89
N ASP A 543 -8.57 4.84 20.55
CA ASP A 543 -9.00 6.20 20.17
C ASP A 543 -9.74 6.21 18.84
N LEU A 544 -9.41 5.31 17.90
CA LEU A 544 -10.24 5.10 16.71
C LEU A 544 -11.66 4.70 17.12
N VAL A 545 -11.83 3.72 18.02
CA VAL A 545 -13.15 3.30 18.50
C VAL A 545 -13.91 4.45 19.13
N ARG A 546 -13.29 5.22 20.04
CA ARG A 546 -13.92 6.40 20.65
C ARG A 546 -14.35 7.43 19.60
N ASN A 547 -13.51 7.67 18.59
CA ASN A 547 -13.82 8.57 17.49
C ASN A 547 -14.98 8.06 16.62
N VAL A 548 -15.11 6.75 16.39
CA VAL A 548 -16.28 6.18 15.68
C VAL A 548 -17.57 6.53 16.42
N TYR A 549 -17.65 6.31 17.74
CA TYR A 549 -18.86 6.65 18.52
C TYR A 549 -19.15 8.15 18.55
N LYS A 550 -18.13 9.02 18.60
CA LYS A 550 -18.29 10.47 18.47
C LYS A 550 -18.87 10.88 17.11
N HIS A 551 -18.43 10.25 16.02
CA HIS A 551 -18.99 10.53 14.69
C HIS A 551 -20.43 10.01 14.55
N LEU A 552 -20.74 8.84 15.14
CA LEU A 552 -22.09 8.27 15.11
C LEU A 552 -23.13 9.15 15.83
N SER A 553 -22.76 9.84 16.91
CA SER A 553 -23.69 10.75 17.60
C SER A 553 -24.00 12.00 16.79
N CYS A 554 -23.00 12.58 16.10
CA CYS A 554 -23.24 13.68 15.15
C CYS A 554 -24.18 13.27 14.01
N ALA A 555 -24.16 12.00 13.61
CA ALA A 555 -25.03 11.45 12.56
C ALA A 555 -26.47 11.12 13.02
N ARG A 556 -26.83 11.36 14.29
CA ARG A 556 -28.15 11.06 14.90
C ARG A 556 -28.60 9.59 14.73
N LEU A 557 -27.66 8.66 14.66
CA LEU A 557 -27.95 7.23 14.48
C LEU A 557 -28.33 6.50 15.79
N VAL A 558 -28.51 7.22 16.90
CA VAL A 558 -28.70 6.59 18.23
C VAL A 558 -30.14 6.74 18.70
N PRO A 559 -30.94 5.65 18.69
CA PRO A 559 -32.24 5.65 19.35
C PRO A 559 -32.10 5.63 20.88
N VAL A 560 -33.13 6.10 21.58
CA VAL A 560 -33.17 6.12 23.05
C VAL A 560 -33.13 4.68 23.60
N TYR A 561 -32.07 4.35 24.36
CA TYR A 561 -31.83 2.98 24.84
C TYR A 561 -32.62 2.67 26.13
N HIS A 562 -33.29 1.53 26.19
CA HIS A 562 -34.03 1.12 27.40
C HIS A 562 -33.13 0.39 28.42
N ILE A 563 -32.82 1.00 29.57
CA ILE A 563 -31.80 0.48 30.52
C ILE A 563 -32.23 -0.71 31.39
N LYS A 564 -33.53 -0.88 31.70
CA LYS A 564 -33.94 -1.86 32.73
C LYS A 564 -34.01 -3.31 32.20
N THR A 565 -33.35 -4.21 32.94
CA THR A 565 -33.34 -5.67 32.76
C THR A 565 -34.41 -6.41 33.59
N LEU A 566 -35.41 -5.73 34.17
CA LEU A 566 -36.41 -6.35 35.05
C LEU A 566 -37.80 -5.78 34.77
N SER A 567 -38.74 -6.68 34.46
CA SER A 567 -40.12 -6.47 33.97
C SER A 567 -40.21 -5.77 32.61
N LYS A 568 -40.85 -6.43 31.64
CA LYS A 568 -41.31 -5.75 30.40
C LYS A 568 -42.02 -4.47 30.83
N LEU A 569 -41.65 -3.32 30.26
CA LEU A 569 -42.59 -2.20 30.28
C LEU A 569 -43.94 -2.75 29.81
N PRO A 570 -45.04 -2.48 30.53
CA PRO A 570 -46.36 -2.85 30.03
C PRO A 570 -46.52 -2.35 28.60
N ASP A 571 -47.12 -3.17 27.72
CA ASP A 571 -47.34 -2.80 26.32
C ASP A 571 -48.12 -1.47 26.21
N SER A 572 -48.96 -1.18 27.21
CA SER A 572 -49.65 0.10 27.36
C SER A 572 -48.70 1.30 27.49
N THR A 573 -47.61 1.20 28.26
CA THR A 573 -46.63 2.28 28.39
C THR A 573 -45.86 2.52 27.10
N VAL A 574 -45.45 1.44 26.42
CA VAL A 574 -44.75 1.53 25.12
C VAL A 574 -45.66 2.20 24.08
N THR A 575 -46.94 1.83 24.07
CA THR A 575 -47.94 2.41 23.17
C THR A 575 -48.12 3.92 23.42
N VAL A 576 -48.19 4.35 24.68
CA VAL A 576 -48.31 5.76 25.03
C VAL A 576 -47.05 6.55 24.62
N LEU A 577 -45.86 6.00 24.86
CA LEU A 577 -44.60 6.63 24.46
C LEU A 577 -44.46 6.75 22.93
N GLN A 578 -44.87 5.73 22.19
CA GLN A 578 -44.90 5.78 20.71
C GLN A 578 -45.84 6.85 20.19
N ARG A 579 -47.02 7.05 20.80
CA ARG A 579 -47.94 8.15 20.43
C ARG A 579 -47.34 9.53 20.68
N LEU A 580 -46.51 9.65 21.71
CA LEU A 580 -45.73 10.85 21.99
C LEU A 580 -44.51 11.00 21.08
N ASN A 581 -44.32 10.10 20.11
CA ASN A 581 -43.17 10.05 19.21
C ASN A 581 -41.83 9.70 19.92
N MET A 582 -41.91 9.08 21.11
CA MET A 582 -40.76 8.51 21.81
C MET A 582 -40.62 7.03 21.46
N ASN A 583 -39.95 6.74 20.36
CA ASN A 583 -39.73 5.37 19.88
C ASN A 583 -38.62 4.67 20.68
N LEU A 584 -39.01 3.78 21.59
CA LEU A 584 -38.08 2.96 22.36
C LEU A 584 -37.58 1.76 21.54
N VAL A 585 -36.28 1.51 21.61
CA VAL A 585 -35.71 0.27 21.09
C VAL A 585 -35.65 -0.77 22.21
N PRO A 586 -36.16 -1.99 22.00
CA PRO A 586 -36.18 -3.00 23.06
C PRO A 586 -34.76 -3.36 23.54
N PRO A 587 -34.60 -3.69 24.84
CA PRO A 587 -33.29 -3.97 25.41
C PRO A 587 -32.73 -5.32 24.91
N PHE A 588 -31.71 -5.27 24.05
CA PHE A 588 -30.94 -6.44 23.63
C PHE A 588 -29.50 -6.32 24.13
N ILE A 589 -28.83 -7.46 24.36
CA ILE A 589 -27.46 -7.50 24.89
C ILE A 589 -26.49 -6.65 24.05
N HIS A 590 -26.59 -6.75 22.71
CA HIS A 590 -25.77 -5.96 21.79
C HIS A 590 -26.01 -4.45 21.92
N LEU A 591 -27.28 -4.00 22.04
CA LEU A 591 -27.60 -2.59 22.20
C LEU A 591 -27.17 -2.04 23.55
N LYS A 592 -27.23 -2.87 24.61
CA LYS A 592 -26.67 -2.54 25.92
C LYS A 592 -25.16 -2.31 25.83
N GLN A 593 -24.46 -3.15 25.06
CA GLN A 593 -23.03 -2.97 24.83
C GLN A 593 -22.77 -1.67 24.09
N ILE A 594 -23.44 -1.43 22.96
CA ILE A 594 -23.31 -0.19 22.17
C ILE A 594 -23.56 1.05 23.03
N TYR A 595 -24.61 1.04 23.87
CA TYR A 595 -24.89 2.13 24.81
C TYR A 595 -23.72 2.37 25.77
N LYS A 596 -23.14 1.31 26.36
CA LYS A 596 -21.96 1.44 27.23
C LYS A 596 -20.76 2.01 26.49
N GLU A 597 -20.56 1.63 25.22
CA GLU A 597 -19.46 2.15 24.41
C GLU A 597 -19.63 3.63 24.07
N PHE A 598 -20.86 4.13 23.89
CA PHE A 598 -21.10 5.58 23.79
C PHE A 598 -20.66 6.31 25.06
N ILE A 599 -21.01 5.79 26.24
CA ILE A 599 -20.60 6.37 27.53
C ILE A 599 -19.07 6.30 27.69
N GLU A 600 -18.44 5.18 27.34
CA GLU A 600 -16.98 5.01 27.36
C GLU A 600 -16.27 6.00 26.42
N ALA A 601 -16.89 6.32 25.27
CA ALA A 601 -16.40 7.32 24.33
C ALA A 601 -16.65 8.78 24.78
N ARG A 602 -17.24 8.98 25.97
CA ARG A 602 -17.68 10.28 26.52
C ARG A 602 -18.68 10.98 25.60
N VAL A 603 -19.61 10.22 25.05
CA VAL A 603 -20.70 10.70 24.22
C VAL A 603 -22.00 10.54 24.99
N ASP A 604 -22.78 11.61 25.09
CA ASP A 604 -24.08 11.59 25.76
C ASP A 604 -25.04 10.68 24.99
N ALA A 605 -25.25 9.47 25.50
CA ALA A 605 -26.29 8.57 25.04
C ALA A 605 -27.49 8.67 25.99
N VAL A 606 -28.66 9.00 25.44
CA VAL A 606 -29.88 9.07 26.23
C VAL A 606 -30.43 7.66 26.42
N ALA A 607 -30.53 7.25 27.67
CA ALA A 607 -31.31 6.09 28.04
C ALA A 607 -32.67 6.47 28.59
N PHE A 608 -33.68 5.61 28.37
CA PHE A 608 -34.98 5.73 29.00
C PHE A 608 -34.87 5.48 30.50
N GLN A 609 -35.01 6.55 31.26
CA GLN A 609 -34.99 6.63 32.72
C GLN A 609 -36.03 7.67 33.14
N ALA A 610 -36.39 7.69 34.42
CA ALA A 610 -37.34 8.67 34.94
C ALA A 610 -36.91 10.11 34.63
N ALA A 611 -35.61 10.45 34.80
CA ALA A 611 -35.08 11.78 34.51
C ALA A 611 -35.18 12.15 33.02
N SER A 612 -34.81 11.27 32.10
CA SER A 612 -34.88 11.54 30.66
C SER A 612 -36.32 11.61 30.15
N LEU A 613 -37.25 10.82 30.73
CA LEU A 613 -38.68 10.94 30.47
C LEU A 613 -39.22 12.28 30.96
N ARG A 614 -38.82 12.75 32.15
CA ARG A 614 -39.20 14.08 32.65
C ARG A 614 -38.71 15.18 31.71
N CYS A 615 -37.45 15.16 31.29
CA CYS A 615 -36.91 16.12 30.33
C CYS A 615 -37.68 16.10 29.00
N PHE A 616 -37.96 14.91 28.47
CA PHE A 616 -38.72 14.73 27.24
C PHE A 616 -40.14 15.32 27.34
N LEU A 617 -40.85 15.02 28.42
CA LEU A 617 -42.21 15.51 28.65
C LEU A 617 -42.27 17.03 28.83
N LYS A 618 -41.25 17.64 29.45
CA LYS A 618 -41.14 19.11 29.52
C LYS A 618 -40.85 19.73 28.16
N ALA A 619 -40.04 19.06 27.33
CA ALA A 619 -39.69 19.53 25.99
C ALA A 619 -40.82 19.38 24.96
N LEU A 620 -41.82 18.52 25.21
CA LEU A 620 -42.98 18.35 24.33
C LEU A 620 -43.83 19.62 24.17
N ALA A 621 -43.66 20.61 25.07
CA ALA A 621 -44.32 21.92 25.00
C ALA A 621 -45.83 21.83 24.73
N LEU A 622 -46.52 20.86 25.35
CA LEU A 622 -47.97 20.73 25.25
C LEU A 622 -48.63 22.02 25.80
N PRO A 623 -49.60 22.61 25.08
CA PRO A 623 -50.25 23.85 25.49
C PRO A 623 -51.23 23.58 26.63
N VAL A 624 -50.73 23.46 27.86
CA VAL A 624 -51.56 23.26 29.06
C VAL A 624 -51.97 24.61 29.67
N PRO A 625 -53.23 24.80 30.10
CA PRO A 625 -54.33 23.83 30.09
C PRO A 625 -54.93 23.59 28.69
N CYS A 626 -55.24 22.33 28.37
CA CYS A 626 -55.96 21.93 27.14
C CYS A 626 -56.84 20.69 27.35
N THR A 627 -57.69 20.36 26.37
CA THR A 627 -58.53 19.16 26.39
C THR A 627 -57.68 17.89 26.21
N LEU A 628 -57.68 16.99 27.20
CA LEU A 628 -56.81 15.81 27.24
C LEU A 628 -57.01 14.89 26.03
N ALA A 629 -58.25 14.73 25.56
CA ALA A 629 -58.60 13.87 24.42
C ALA A 629 -57.96 14.31 23.10
N GLU A 630 -57.64 15.60 22.96
CA GLU A 630 -57.03 16.19 21.77
C GLU A 630 -55.50 16.09 21.78
N THR A 631 -54.92 15.71 22.92
CA THR A 631 -53.47 15.51 23.07
C THR A 631 -53.07 14.08 22.69
N PRO A 632 -51.78 13.82 22.39
CA PRO A 632 -51.29 12.45 22.17
C PRO A 632 -51.44 11.51 23.40
N LEU A 633 -51.66 12.06 24.60
CA LEU A 633 -51.89 11.30 25.83
C LEU A 633 -53.31 10.69 25.86
N ARG A 634 -54.31 11.39 25.30
CA ARG A 634 -55.73 11.01 25.15
C ARG A 634 -56.54 10.69 26.42
N THR A 635 -55.99 9.96 27.39
CA THR A 635 -56.74 9.46 28.55
C THR A 635 -56.00 9.69 29.88
N PRO A 636 -56.74 9.83 31.00
CA PRO A 636 -56.12 9.98 32.33
C PRO A 636 -55.21 8.81 32.70
N GLU A 637 -55.53 7.59 32.26
CA GLU A 637 -54.70 6.39 32.50
C GLU A 637 -53.33 6.53 31.85
N SER A 638 -53.26 7.13 30.66
CA SER A 638 -51.99 7.37 29.95
C SER A 638 -51.11 8.35 30.73
N CYS A 639 -51.70 9.41 31.29
CA CYS A 639 -51.00 10.33 32.18
C CYS A 639 -50.50 9.63 33.45
N ALA A 640 -51.35 8.81 34.09
CA ALA A 640 -51.01 8.07 35.31
C ALA A 640 -49.90 7.03 35.09
N ILE A 641 -49.84 6.40 33.91
CA ILE A 641 -48.78 5.44 33.54
C ILE A 641 -47.42 6.15 33.45
N LEU A 642 -47.36 7.29 32.76
CA LEU A 642 -46.13 8.07 32.61
C LEU A 642 -45.71 8.73 33.92
N LEU A 643 -46.67 9.26 34.68
CA LEU A 643 -46.40 9.89 35.97
C LEU A 643 -45.78 8.89 36.96
N ARG A 644 -46.27 7.64 37.00
CA ARG A 644 -45.67 6.57 37.80
C ARG A 644 -44.20 6.33 37.46
N HIS A 645 -43.82 6.39 36.19
CA HIS A 645 -42.42 6.27 35.77
C HIS A 645 -41.61 7.52 36.15
N CYS A 646 -42.18 8.72 35.99
CA CYS A 646 -41.55 9.98 36.39
C CYS A 646 -41.30 10.08 37.90
N LEU A 647 -42.08 9.38 38.73
CA LEU A 647 -41.94 9.36 40.19
C LEU A 647 -40.80 8.45 40.68
N GLU A 648 -40.26 7.55 39.83
CA GLU A 648 -39.08 6.76 40.20
C GLU A 648 -37.87 7.68 40.42
N SER A 649 -37.26 7.62 41.61
CA SER A 649 -36.04 8.38 41.96
C SER A 649 -36.16 9.89 41.70
N CYS A 650 -37.21 10.54 42.21
CA CYS A 650 -37.57 11.93 41.91
C CYS A 650 -37.67 12.82 43.16
N ASN A 651 -37.19 14.06 43.06
CA ASN A 651 -37.47 15.14 44.01
C ASN A 651 -38.71 15.95 43.58
N LYS A 652 -39.49 16.53 44.51
CA LYS A 652 -40.72 17.29 44.19
C LYS A 652 -40.51 18.42 43.18
N ALA A 653 -39.38 19.13 43.26
CA ALA A 653 -39.03 20.21 42.34
C ALA A 653 -38.86 19.74 40.88
N GLU A 654 -38.50 18.49 40.65
CA GLU A 654 -38.29 17.95 39.31
C GLU A 654 -39.61 17.68 38.56
N LEU A 655 -40.73 17.60 39.29
CA LEU A 655 -42.07 17.37 38.72
C LEU A 655 -42.73 18.68 38.24
N GLU A 656 -42.24 19.83 38.70
CA GLU A 656 -42.78 21.14 38.33
C GLU A 656 -42.77 21.31 36.79
N GLY A 657 -43.91 21.73 36.24
CA GLY A 657 -44.11 21.98 34.82
C GLY A 657 -44.39 20.74 33.96
N LEU A 658 -44.49 19.53 34.54
CA LEU A 658 -44.82 18.33 33.76
C LEU A 658 -46.31 18.33 33.31
N PRO A 659 -46.60 18.17 32.01
CA PRO A 659 -47.98 18.17 31.49
C PRO A 659 -48.63 16.79 31.66
N LEU A 660 -48.82 16.35 32.90
CA LEU A 660 -49.39 15.03 33.23
C LEU A 660 -50.56 15.11 34.23
N LEU A 661 -51.03 16.31 34.58
CA LEU A 661 -52.10 16.47 35.56
C LEU A 661 -53.46 16.42 34.86
N ALA A 662 -54.08 15.24 34.80
CA ALA A 662 -55.41 15.05 34.25
C ALA A 662 -56.49 15.29 35.32
N THR A 663 -57.45 16.18 35.03
CA THR A 663 -58.56 16.53 35.93
C THR A 663 -59.87 15.86 35.51
N GLN A 664 -60.85 15.76 36.42
CA GLN A 664 -62.13 15.04 36.19
C GLN A 664 -62.99 15.63 35.06
N ASP A 665 -62.82 16.91 34.77
CA ASP A 665 -63.47 17.63 33.67
C ASP A 665 -62.83 17.32 32.29
N GLY A 666 -61.82 16.46 32.23
CA GLY A 666 -61.16 16.06 30.98
C GLY A 666 -60.08 17.03 30.50
N CYS A 667 -59.66 17.98 31.33
CA CYS A 667 -58.54 18.88 31.04
C CYS A 667 -57.18 18.26 31.42
N LEU A 668 -56.14 18.63 30.68
CA LEU A 668 -54.74 18.35 30.98
C LEU A 668 -54.05 19.63 31.45
N ASN A 669 -53.45 19.58 32.64
CA ASN A 669 -52.74 20.67 33.29
C ASN A 669 -51.26 20.33 33.52
N ALA A 670 -50.45 21.37 33.78
CA ALA A 670 -49.10 21.18 34.31
C ALA A 670 -49.15 20.88 35.81
N LEU A 671 -48.26 19.99 36.29
CA LEU A 671 -47.98 19.86 37.71
C LEU A 671 -47.34 21.14 38.23
N SER A 672 -48.00 21.81 39.18
CA SER A 672 -47.45 23.00 39.84
C SER A 672 -47.62 22.98 41.34
N THR A 673 -46.54 23.32 42.03
CA THR A 673 -46.50 23.55 43.49
C THR A 673 -47.01 24.93 43.87
N HIS A 674 -46.99 25.90 42.96
CA HIS A 674 -47.52 27.25 43.15
C HIS A 674 -49.01 27.35 42.85
N HIS A 675 -49.51 26.52 41.92
CA HIS A 675 -50.92 26.44 41.53
C HIS A 675 -51.43 24.99 41.60
N PRO A 676 -51.60 24.44 42.82
CA PRO A 676 -52.06 23.06 42.98
C PRO A 676 -53.51 22.91 42.50
N VAL A 677 -53.74 22.02 41.53
CA VAL A 677 -55.08 21.64 41.08
C VAL A 677 -55.44 20.30 41.71
N PHE A 678 -56.50 20.27 42.51
CA PHE A 678 -57.00 19.04 43.13
C PHE A 678 -57.73 18.21 42.06
N CYS A 679 -57.27 16.98 41.85
CA CYS A 679 -57.80 16.05 40.85
C CYS A 679 -58.82 15.09 41.45
#